data_AF-A0A812UQ31-F1
#
_entry.id   AF-A0A812UQ31-F1
#
_cell.length_a   1.000
_cell.length_b   1.000
_cell.length_c   1.000
_cell.angle_alpha   90.00
_cell.angle_beta   90.00
_cell.angle_gamma   90.00
#
_symmetry.space_group_name_H-M   'P 1'
#
loop_
_entity.id
_entity.type
_entity.pdbx_description
1 polymer ?
#
loop_
_entity_poly.entity_id
_entity_poly.type
_entity_poly.pdbx_seq_one_letter_code
_entity_poly.pdbx_strand_id
1 'polypeptide(L)'
;MINDQIYHQEKMWQCKADILRLEFLWHHGGLYVDADMISVEQKKLDGILELGKETGWVIAYEPDTKDKPYSILGNSVIACTPHHPLTLMLILYLKQTYQHKRNHIEVFAVTGPVMYTKCLVDSGMPFSLAPQEWLYPAFHFVPNPDAINFSAFPKCLMFQFGYTCSGLEGYVKSKNRCKKARQCPFHSKKVWPLGPFKELPTLEDLEAKFQSQRAPIPKVIHQVIPAGLDTHHDPQRWRQTWYDGFCQSHPGFKYRTWTKEQLQGRSWFCANLYVEPWDDHAVTSLMMEVLFEEGGFYVPLSTLHQPGSEDHFFLEATTEEDIDYIEGNGGVFGVAKGSPECFRNLMDLYDRGAVPPMATPGPDGPRVVQMGFRDGLVSQARFSSQTRYLGAPQVVSFSSVSDKRLELSTLSYAYDCMVPCLAVRGIPAMRAAVGEMGLSSKSVFVTDREFFQMERLREEMPGFLDQLGPHDWDAVILGLEWDTGTEEVVIFQLVPGGRPRCCKIAGFVANFGCAPNEAALQAALARCLTEEDFDPTPLFEAAGQLKLRFLAEKYAGSMEEARLFRSMPLVHRAFKNICGHEPPMHFDNHELHGNLMKGFQNGNLRFEMILEPNGGIMFRCWNDDNSTNSEVKMSDSVVEWLKVYFNHQVCKEIRNEPVP
;
A
#
# COMPACT_ATOMS: atom_id res chain seq x y z
N MET A 1 -16.17 11.69 40.68
CA MET A 1 -15.58 12.58 39.67
C MET A 1 -16.03 14.00 39.96
N ILE A 2 -15.11 14.97 40.06
CA ILE A 2 -15.43 16.39 40.31
C ILE A 2 -16.13 17.02 39.09
N ASN A 3 -15.75 16.59 37.89
CA ASN A 3 -16.27 17.03 36.60
C ASN A 3 -17.29 16.06 35.99
N ASP A 4 -18.06 15.35 36.82
CA ASP A 4 -19.09 14.37 36.41
C ASP A 4 -20.08 14.93 35.37
N GLN A 5 -20.63 16.11 35.65
CA GLN A 5 -21.56 16.78 34.75
C GLN A 5 -20.93 17.14 33.40
N ILE A 6 -19.69 17.66 33.40
CA ILE A 6 -18.97 18.03 32.17
C ILE A 6 -18.68 16.77 31.34
N TYR A 7 -18.24 15.69 31.99
CA TYR A 7 -17.99 14.42 31.31
C TYR A 7 -19.24 13.89 30.61
N HIS A 8 -20.40 13.89 31.27
CA HIS A 8 -21.64 13.41 30.66
C HIS A 8 -22.17 14.33 29.56
N GLN A 9 -21.96 15.65 29.68
CA GLN A 9 -22.33 16.64 28.68
C GLN A 9 -21.46 16.58 27.42
N GLU A 10 -20.16 16.29 27.56
CA GLU A 10 -19.24 16.20 26.44
C GLU A 10 -19.63 15.05 25.50
N LYS A 11 -19.56 15.31 24.20
CA LYS A 11 -19.92 14.35 23.15
C LYS A 11 -18.70 13.68 22.52
N MET A 12 -17.54 14.33 22.57
CA MET A 12 -16.30 13.84 21.95
C MET A 12 -15.53 12.92 22.91
N TRP A 13 -15.23 11.70 22.45
CA TRP A 13 -14.55 10.68 23.27
C TRP A 13 -13.14 11.09 23.71
N GLN A 14 -12.39 11.79 22.86
CA GLN A 14 -11.07 12.33 23.20
C GLN A 14 -11.14 13.35 24.36
N CYS A 15 -12.14 14.24 24.36
CA CYS A 15 -12.36 15.17 25.47
C CYS A 15 -12.78 14.44 26.74
N LYS A 16 -13.65 13.42 26.62
CA LYS A 16 -14.01 12.56 27.75
C LYS A 16 -12.77 11.88 28.36
N ALA A 17 -11.84 11.41 27.54
CA ALA A 17 -10.59 10.81 27.99
C ALA A 17 -9.68 11.83 28.69
N ASP A 18 -9.59 13.07 28.19
CA ASP A 18 -8.88 14.18 28.87
C ASP A 18 -9.45 14.52 30.24
N ILE A 19 -10.78 14.54 30.38
CA ILE A 19 -11.44 14.77 31.67
C ILE A 19 -11.16 13.58 32.60
N LEU A 20 -11.35 12.37 32.10
CA LEU A 20 -11.29 11.15 32.89
C LEU A 20 -9.86 10.87 33.39
N ARG A 21 -8.83 11.10 32.58
CA ARG A 21 -7.43 10.86 32.99
C ARG A 21 -7.05 11.66 34.22
N LEU A 22 -7.46 12.93 34.31
CA LEU A 22 -7.18 13.79 35.47
C LEU A 22 -7.85 13.26 36.73
N GLU A 23 -9.10 12.83 36.60
CA GLU A 23 -9.91 12.35 37.72
C GLU A 23 -9.37 11.01 38.25
N PHE A 24 -8.95 10.10 37.36
CA PHE A 24 -8.24 8.88 37.75
C PHE A 24 -6.91 9.17 38.43
N LEU A 25 -6.07 10.01 37.82
CA LEU A 25 -4.77 10.40 38.38
C LEU A 25 -4.91 11.07 39.75
N TRP A 26 -5.93 11.91 39.94
CA TRP A 26 -6.18 12.56 41.23
C TRP A 26 -6.56 11.54 42.32
N HIS A 27 -7.39 10.54 42.00
CA HIS A 27 -7.82 9.54 42.98
C HIS A 27 -6.77 8.44 43.24
N HIS A 28 -5.99 8.07 42.23
CA HIS A 28 -5.15 6.87 42.28
C HIS A 28 -3.66 7.13 42.07
N GLY A 29 -3.28 8.32 41.62
CA GLY A 29 -1.92 8.60 41.18
C GLY A 29 -1.48 7.64 40.07
N GLY A 30 -0.18 7.32 40.07
CA GLY A 30 0.42 6.39 39.12
C GLY A 30 0.82 7.07 37.82
N LEU A 31 0.90 6.27 36.76
CA LEU A 31 1.28 6.70 35.42
C LEU A 31 0.08 6.51 34.48
N TYR A 32 -0.35 7.61 33.87
CA TYR A 32 -1.25 7.59 32.73
C TYR A 32 -0.45 7.54 31.43
N VAL A 33 -0.90 6.74 30.47
CA VAL A 33 -0.34 6.62 29.12
C VAL A 33 -1.52 6.48 28.14
N ASP A 34 -1.50 7.23 27.04
CA ASP A 34 -2.49 7.06 25.96
C ASP A 34 -2.41 5.65 25.33
N ALA A 35 -3.54 5.14 24.86
CA ALA A 35 -3.66 3.76 24.36
C ALA A 35 -2.94 3.52 23.03
N ASP A 36 -2.55 4.57 22.32
CA ASP A 36 -1.82 4.55 21.05
C ASP A 36 -0.31 4.80 21.21
N MET A 37 0.20 4.72 22.44
CA MET A 37 1.62 4.72 22.75
C MET A 37 2.19 3.30 22.65
N ILE A 38 3.31 3.14 21.94
CA ILE A 38 4.03 1.86 21.86
C ILE A 38 5.30 1.94 22.70
N SER A 39 5.52 0.98 23.59
CA SER A 39 6.78 0.85 24.34
C SER A 39 7.92 0.39 23.41
N VAL A 40 9.06 1.06 23.50
CA VAL A 40 10.23 0.78 22.66
C VAL A 40 11.20 -0.15 23.41
N GLU A 41 11.56 -1.27 22.79
CA GLU A 41 12.67 -2.16 23.21
C GLU A 41 12.63 -2.62 24.69
N GLN A 42 11.44 -2.83 25.26
CA GLN A 42 11.26 -3.23 26.68
C GLN A 42 11.94 -2.29 27.69
N LYS A 43 12.14 -1.02 27.34
CA LYS A 43 12.77 -0.03 28.22
C LYS A 43 11.89 0.25 29.44
N LYS A 44 12.54 0.42 30.60
CA LYS A 44 11.88 0.66 31.88
C LYS A 44 11.48 2.13 32.03
N LEU A 45 10.39 2.35 32.75
CA LEU A 45 9.86 3.70 33.06
C LEU A 45 10.44 4.28 34.36
N ASP A 46 11.41 3.60 34.98
CA ASP A 46 12.02 3.99 36.25
C ASP A 46 12.54 5.43 36.22
N GLY A 47 13.12 5.88 35.10
CA GLY A 47 13.60 7.26 34.94
C GLY A 47 12.50 8.32 35.11
N ILE A 48 11.26 8.02 34.69
CA ILE A 48 10.11 8.93 34.90
C ILE A 48 9.77 9.00 36.39
N LEU A 49 9.77 7.86 37.08
CA LEU A 49 9.47 7.79 38.51
C LEU A 49 10.52 8.50 39.36
N GLU A 50 11.80 8.37 39.00
CA GLU A 50 12.91 9.06 39.67
C GLU A 50 12.79 10.58 39.57
N LEU A 51 12.45 11.12 38.40
CA LEU A 51 12.19 12.55 38.22
C LEU A 51 11.05 13.06 39.11
N GLY A 52 10.05 12.21 39.34
CA GLY A 52 8.89 12.54 40.16
C GLY A 52 9.14 12.55 41.66
N LYS A 53 10.32 12.15 42.16
CA LYS A 53 10.57 12.07 43.61
C LYS A 53 10.49 13.41 44.33
N GLU A 54 10.92 14.49 43.67
CA GLU A 54 10.97 15.82 44.29
C GLU A 54 9.61 16.52 44.27
N THR A 55 8.89 16.43 43.16
CA THR A 55 7.65 17.18 42.96
C THR A 55 6.40 16.33 43.14
N GLY A 56 6.50 15.00 43.06
CA GLY A 56 5.35 14.10 43.01
C GLY A 56 4.54 14.18 41.70
N TRP A 57 5.03 14.88 40.67
CA TRP A 57 4.29 15.12 39.43
C TRP A 57 5.22 15.33 38.22
N VAL A 58 5.04 14.53 37.15
CA VAL A 58 5.92 14.49 35.98
C VAL A 58 5.11 14.58 34.68
N ILE A 59 5.62 15.38 33.73
CA ILE A 59 5.11 15.52 32.36
C ILE A 59 6.28 15.81 31.39
N ALA A 60 6.06 15.83 30.08
CA ALA A 60 7.06 16.29 29.11
C ALA A 60 6.46 17.26 28.09
N TYR A 61 7.33 18.03 27.44
CA TYR A 61 6.98 18.84 26.28
C TYR A 61 6.79 17.97 25.04
N GLU A 62 5.80 18.30 24.21
CA GLU A 62 5.71 17.80 22.83
C GLU A 62 6.72 18.54 21.92
N PRO A 63 7.22 17.91 20.85
CA PRO A 63 8.08 18.57 19.88
C PRO A 63 7.37 19.75 19.19
N ASP A 64 8.09 20.86 19.06
CA ASP A 64 7.65 21.98 18.24
C ASP A 64 7.46 21.55 16.79
N THR A 65 6.47 22.12 16.12
CA THR A 65 6.24 21.91 14.68
C THR A 65 6.23 23.22 13.94
N LYS A 66 6.36 23.16 12.61
CA LYS A 66 6.22 24.33 11.74
C LYS A 66 4.88 25.07 11.98
N ASP A 67 3.82 24.33 12.30
CA ASP A 67 2.47 24.85 12.51
C ASP A 67 2.16 25.18 13.99
N LYS A 68 3.00 24.72 14.92
CA LYS A 68 2.95 25.03 16.36
C LYS A 68 4.37 25.36 16.85
N PRO A 69 4.86 26.60 16.63
CA PRO A 69 6.24 27.00 16.94
C PRO A 69 6.44 27.31 18.43
N TYR A 70 5.70 26.64 19.32
CA TYR A 70 5.77 26.86 20.76
C TYR A 70 5.61 25.53 21.50
N SER A 71 6.44 25.33 22.52
CA SER A 71 6.46 24.09 23.28
C SER A 71 5.25 24.01 24.20
N ILE A 72 4.51 22.91 24.09
CA ILE A 72 3.32 22.62 24.90
C ILE A 72 3.55 21.35 25.72
N LEU A 73 2.96 21.28 26.90
CA LEU A 73 3.01 20.09 27.75
C LEU A 73 2.07 19.01 27.18
N GLY A 74 2.63 17.88 26.74
CA GLY A 74 1.86 16.76 26.23
C GLY A 74 1.16 16.02 27.36
N ASN A 75 -0.16 15.84 27.25
CA ASN A 75 -0.97 15.19 28.27
C ASN A 75 -1.10 13.67 28.08
N SER A 76 -0.42 13.10 27.08
CA SER A 76 -0.45 11.68 26.75
C SER A 76 0.34 10.79 27.70
N VAL A 77 1.27 11.37 28.46
CA VAL A 77 2.02 10.68 29.53
C VAL A 77 2.12 11.59 30.74
N ILE A 78 1.55 11.17 31.86
CA ILE A 78 1.57 11.93 33.12
C ILE A 78 1.81 10.96 34.27
N ALA A 79 2.79 11.25 35.12
CA ALA A 79 2.99 10.52 36.37
C ALA A 79 2.65 11.44 37.56
N CYS A 80 1.89 10.96 38.54
CA CYS A 80 1.70 11.72 39.77
C CYS A 80 1.41 10.85 41.00
N THR A 81 1.57 11.43 42.18
CA THR A 81 1.08 10.82 43.42
C THR A 81 -0.45 10.96 43.53
N PRO A 82 -1.13 10.02 44.22
CA PRO A 82 -2.55 10.19 44.51
C PRO A 82 -2.76 11.47 45.30
N HIS A 83 -3.84 12.18 45.01
CA HIS A 83 -4.18 13.45 45.61
C HIS A 83 -3.09 14.53 45.46
N HIS A 84 -2.39 14.57 44.31
CA HIS A 84 -1.42 15.62 44.00
C HIS A 84 -2.05 16.99 43.66
N PRO A 85 -1.73 18.10 44.38
CA PRO A 85 -2.42 19.38 44.24
C PRO A 85 -2.52 19.95 42.82
N LEU A 86 -1.50 19.72 41.98
CA LEU A 86 -1.53 20.17 40.58
C LEU A 86 -2.60 19.46 39.75
N THR A 87 -2.85 18.17 40.02
CA THR A 87 -3.92 17.43 39.32
C THR A 87 -5.29 17.99 39.72
N LEU A 88 -5.51 18.30 41.00
CA LEU A 88 -6.72 18.98 41.44
C LEU A 88 -6.87 20.37 40.82
N MET A 89 -5.77 21.13 40.73
CA MET A 89 -5.78 22.44 40.09
C MET A 89 -6.19 22.35 38.61
N LEU A 90 -5.66 21.38 37.86
CA LEU A 90 -6.06 21.12 36.48
C LEU A 90 -7.55 20.76 36.36
N ILE A 91 -8.06 19.91 37.26
CA ILE A 91 -9.49 19.54 37.32
C ILE A 91 -10.37 20.79 37.54
N LEU A 92 -9.98 21.67 38.46
CA LEU A 92 -10.73 22.88 38.78
C LEU A 92 -10.61 23.94 37.68
N TYR A 93 -9.43 24.09 37.07
CA TYR A 93 -9.21 24.98 35.93
C TYR A 93 -10.07 24.56 34.73
N LEU A 94 -10.10 23.26 34.43
CA LEU A 94 -11.00 22.68 33.43
C LEU A 94 -12.46 23.02 33.76
N LYS A 95 -12.90 22.76 35.01
CA LYS A 95 -14.26 23.04 35.45
C LYS A 95 -14.67 24.49 35.22
N GLN A 96 -13.78 25.42 35.55
CA GLN A 96 -14.02 26.85 35.44
C GLN A 96 -14.02 27.33 33.99
N THR A 97 -13.19 26.75 33.12
CA THR A 97 -12.99 27.28 31.76
C THR A 97 -13.77 26.54 30.67
N TYR A 98 -14.21 25.31 30.92
CA TYR A 98 -14.83 24.44 29.90
C TYR A 98 -16.03 25.09 29.21
N GLN A 99 -17.04 25.54 29.97
CA GLN A 99 -18.27 26.11 29.40
C GLN A 99 -18.01 27.36 28.56
N HIS A 100 -16.98 28.14 28.92
CA HIS A 100 -16.62 29.37 28.22
C HIS A 100 -15.79 29.14 26.97
N LYS A 101 -15.06 28.02 26.85
CA LYS A 101 -14.16 27.76 25.73
C LYS A 101 -14.69 26.72 24.75
N ARG A 102 -15.49 25.76 25.21
CA ARG A 102 -15.85 24.56 24.44
C ARG A 102 -16.51 24.84 23.09
N ASN A 103 -17.32 25.90 23.01
CA ASN A 103 -18.03 26.30 21.79
C ASN A 103 -17.19 27.17 20.84
N HIS A 104 -15.99 27.57 21.25
CA HIS A 104 -15.21 28.61 20.56
C HIS A 104 -13.80 28.15 20.18
N ILE A 105 -13.31 27.06 20.76
CA ILE A 105 -11.92 26.65 20.63
C ILE A 105 -11.85 25.12 20.45
N GLU A 106 -10.85 24.69 19.69
CA GLU A 106 -10.48 23.30 19.47
C GLU A 106 -10.18 22.52 20.76
N VAL A 107 -10.38 21.20 20.67
CA VAL A 107 -10.25 20.24 21.78
C VAL A 107 -8.94 20.38 22.57
N PHE A 108 -7.80 20.44 21.86
CA PHE A 108 -6.47 20.46 22.47
C PHE A 108 -6.23 21.69 23.37
N ALA A 109 -7.04 22.74 23.24
CA ALA A 109 -6.96 23.95 24.06
C ALA A 109 -8.07 24.10 25.11
N VAL A 110 -9.12 23.26 25.02
CA VAL A 110 -10.20 23.21 26.01
C VAL A 110 -9.86 22.19 27.11
N THR A 111 -9.51 20.96 26.71
CA THR A 111 -9.25 19.84 27.63
C THR A 111 -7.84 19.25 27.52
N GLY A 112 -7.14 19.54 26.42
CA GLY A 112 -5.85 18.93 26.09
C GLY A 112 -4.59 19.76 26.43
N PRO A 113 -3.45 19.50 25.77
CA PRO A 113 -2.11 20.03 26.07
C PRO A 113 -2.00 21.54 26.33
N VAL A 114 -2.73 22.37 25.59
CA VAL A 114 -2.66 23.84 25.76
C VAL A 114 -3.33 24.28 27.08
N MET A 115 -4.34 23.55 27.55
CA MET A 115 -4.93 23.79 28.87
C MET A 115 -3.90 23.52 29.98
N TYR A 116 -3.16 22.42 29.87
CA TYR A 116 -2.12 22.04 30.84
C TYR A 116 -1.01 23.08 30.90
N THR A 117 -0.53 23.48 29.72
CA THR A 117 0.51 24.50 29.58
C THR A 117 0.09 25.81 30.25
N LYS A 118 -1.12 26.31 29.95
CA LYS A 118 -1.65 27.54 30.58
C LYS A 118 -1.83 27.41 32.09
N CYS A 119 -2.29 26.25 32.55
CA CYS A 119 -2.55 26.05 33.97
C CYS A 119 -1.26 25.90 34.79
N LEU A 120 -0.24 25.23 34.25
CA LEU A 120 0.98 24.88 34.99
C LEU A 120 2.12 25.86 34.75
N VAL A 121 2.41 26.17 33.48
CA VAL A 121 3.56 27.00 33.08
C VAL A 121 3.27 28.47 33.36
N ASP A 122 2.16 29.00 32.83
CA ASP A 122 1.84 30.43 32.98
C ASP A 122 1.57 30.82 34.45
N SER A 123 1.21 29.84 35.29
CA SER A 123 0.99 30.03 36.74
C SER A 123 2.25 29.79 37.58
N GLY A 124 3.36 29.37 36.98
CA GLY A 124 4.64 29.16 37.68
C GLY A 124 4.64 28.00 38.68
N MET A 125 3.92 26.92 38.38
CA MET A 125 3.80 25.78 39.29
C MET A 125 5.02 24.85 39.25
N PRO A 126 5.44 24.26 40.39
CA PRO A 126 6.58 23.35 40.42
C PRO A 126 6.18 21.94 39.98
N PHE A 127 6.74 21.47 38.86
CA PHE A 127 6.58 20.11 38.37
C PHE A 127 7.88 19.60 37.75
N SER A 128 8.03 18.28 37.67
CA SER A 128 9.18 17.65 37.02
C SER A 128 8.95 17.48 35.52
N LEU A 129 9.99 17.78 34.74
CA LEU A 129 9.98 17.64 33.29
C LEU A 129 10.78 16.41 32.87
N ALA A 130 10.12 15.44 32.26
CA ALA A 130 10.79 14.35 31.57
C ALA A 130 11.40 14.86 30.24
N PRO A 131 12.59 14.36 29.85
CA PRO A 131 13.16 14.67 28.54
C PRO A 131 12.19 14.35 27.41
N GLN A 132 11.99 15.30 26.50
CA GLN A 132 11.11 15.13 25.35
C GLN A 132 11.45 13.87 24.55
N GLU A 133 12.73 13.62 24.29
CA GLU A 133 13.24 12.45 23.55
C GLU A 133 12.89 11.09 24.17
N TRP A 134 12.42 11.04 25.43
CA TRP A 134 11.95 9.81 26.06
C TRP A 134 10.51 9.45 25.69
N LEU A 135 9.65 10.46 25.51
CA LEU A 135 8.18 10.27 25.39
C LEU A 135 7.61 10.75 24.06
N TYR A 136 8.23 11.77 23.48
CA TYR A 136 7.83 12.42 22.23
C TYR A 136 9.07 12.66 21.33
N PRO A 137 9.77 11.59 20.92
CA PRO A 137 11.01 11.71 20.13
C PRO A 137 10.78 12.26 18.72
N ALA A 138 9.53 12.19 18.24
CA ALA A 138 9.06 12.75 16.98
C ALA A 138 7.59 13.16 17.14
N PHE A 139 7.09 13.97 16.22
CA PHE A 139 5.70 14.38 16.24
C PHE A 139 4.78 13.22 15.82
N HIS A 140 3.62 13.09 16.47
CA HIS A 140 2.68 11.97 16.33
C HIS A 140 1.83 11.99 15.04
N PHE A 141 2.40 12.39 13.89
CA PHE A 141 1.75 12.32 12.56
C PHE A 141 2.28 11.14 11.74
N VAL A 142 2.43 9.98 12.40
CA VAL A 142 2.91 8.77 11.74
C VAL A 142 1.72 7.83 11.51
N PRO A 143 1.14 7.77 10.30
CA PRO A 143 0.00 6.90 10.01
C PRO A 143 0.34 5.41 10.12
N ASN A 144 1.59 5.05 9.84
CA ASN A 144 2.04 3.67 9.72
C ASN A 144 3.13 3.35 10.75
N PRO A 145 2.80 2.66 11.85
CA PRO A 145 3.77 2.18 12.83
C PRO A 145 4.91 1.35 12.26
N ASP A 146 4.68 0.59 11.18
CA ASP A 146 5.70 -0.28 10.59
C ASP A 146 6.82 0.50 9.87
N ALA A 147 6.61 1.80 9.60
CA ALA A 147 7.59 2.65 8.92
C ALA A 147 8.66 3.23 9.86
N ILE A 148 8.51 3.06 11.18
CA ILE A 148 9.42 3.67 12.15
C ILE A 148 10.60 2.76 12.45
N ASN A 149 11.79 3.26 12.15
CA ASN A 149 13.03 2.68 12.65
C ASN A 149 13.28 3.15 14.10
N PHE A 150 12.85 2.34 15.08
CA PHE A 150 13.04 2.66 16.50
C PHE A 150 14.51 2.81 16.92
N SER A 151 15.47 2.20 16.20
CA SER A 151 16.90 2.34 16.49
C SER A 151 17.42 3.76 16.29
N ALA A 152 16.72 4.59 15.49
CA ALA A 152 17.01 6.02 15.35
C ALA A 152 16.66 6.84 16.61
N PHE A 153 15.93 6.25 17.56
CA PHE A 153 15.48 6.89 18.80
C PHE A 153 15.97 6.13 20.04
N PRO A 154 17.30 6.02 20.26
CA PRO A 154 17.86 5.12 21.28
C PRO A 154 17.44 5.47 22.71
N LYS A 155 17.03 6.72 22.97
CA LYS A 155 16.56 7.18 24.29
C LYS A 155 15.04 7.13 24.47
N CYS A 156 14.30 6.84 23.40
CA CYS A 156 12.84 6.76 23.45
C CYS A 156 12.41 5.57 24.30
N LEU A 157 11.55 5.83 25.28
CA LEU A 157 10.87 4.83 26.11
C LEU A 157 9.56 4.39 25.47
N MET A 158 8.85 5.34 24.85
CA MET A 158 7.58 5.12 24.18
C MET A 158 7.35 6.10 23.03
N PHE A 159 6.66 5.64 21.99
CA PHE A 159 6.41 6.41 20.77
C PHE A 159 4.90 6.60 20.56
N GLN A 160 4.49 7.84 20.30
CA GLN A 160 3.10 8.19 20.05
C GLN A 160 2.79 8.21 18.55
N PHE A 161 1.72 7.55 18.13
CA PHE A 161 1.28 7.53 16.74
C PHE A 161 0.08 8.43 16.45
N GLY A 162 -0.70 8.85 17.45
CA GLY A 162 -1.77 9.83 17.30
C GLY A 162 -3.02 9.28 16.61
N TYR A 163 -3.81 8.47 17.31
CA TYR A 163 -4.93 7.69 16.75
C TYR A 163 -5.88 8.48 15.84
N THR A 164 -6.34 9.64 16.30
CA THR A 164 -7.32 10.46 15.59
C THR A 164 -6.71 11.50 14.65
N CYS A 165 -5.41 11.76 14.74
CA CYS A 165 -4.76 12.87 14.03
C CYS A 165 -3.78 12.41 12.94
N SER A 166 -3.26 11.19 12.99
CA SER A 166 -2.32 10.67 12.00
C SER A 166 -2.94 9.79 10.94
N GLY A 167 -4.21 9.41 11.08
CA GLY A 167 -4.81 8.34 10.26
C GLY A 167 -4.46 6.93 10.74
N LEU A 168 -3.84 6.79 11.93
CA LEU A 168 -3.59 5.51 12.58
C LEU A 168 -4.87 4.67 12.75
N GLU A 169 -6.06 5.27 12.90
CA GLU A 169 -7.33 4.53 12.86
C GLU A 169 -7.45 3.66 11.59
N GLY A 170 -7.08 4.19 10.43
CA GLY A 170 -7.09 3.43 9.16
C GLY A 170 -6.06 2.30 9.15
N TYR A 171 -4.87 2.56 9.70
CA TYR A 171 -3.87 1.51 9.89
C TYR A 171 -4.37 0.42 10.85
N VAL A 172 -4.87 0.78 12.03
CA VAL A 172 -5.43 -0.17 13.01
C VAL A 172 -6.60 -0.92 12.40
N LYS A 173 -7.51 -0.27 11.68
CA LYS A 173 -8.64 -0.95 11.02
C LYS A 173 -8.17 -1.99 9.99
N SER A 174 -7.10 -1.71 9.26
CA SER A 174 -6.56 -2.60 8.23
C SER A 174 -5.61 -3.68 8.76
N LYS A 175 -4.93 -3.42 9.89
CA LYS A 175 -3.86 -4.28 10.43
C LYS A 175 -4.19 -4.96 11.75
N ASN A 176 -5.14 -4.45 12.53
CA ASN A 176 -5.52 -5.02 13.82
C ASN A 176 -6.39 -6.26 13.62
N ARG A 177 -5.73 -7.38 13.34
CA ARG A 177 -6.34 -8.70 13.28
C ARG A 177 -6.25 -9.32 14.66
N CYS A 178 -7.41 -9.64 15.25
CA CYS A 178 -7.43 -10.33 16.52
C CYS A 178 -6.82 -11.73 16.36
N LYS A 179 -5.58 -11.92 16.82
CA LYS A 179 -4.87 -13.22 16.74
C LYS A 179 -5.65 -14.36 17.41
N LYS A 180 -6.40 -14.03 18.45
CA LYS A 180 -7.24 -14.97 19.21
C LYS A 180 -8.73 -14.71 18.99
N ALA A 181 -9.13 -14.39 17.75
CA ALA A 181 -10.52 -14.04 17.42
C ALA A 181 -11.56 -15.05 17.92
N ARG A 182 -11.21 -16.35 17.91
CA ARG A 182 -12.04 -17.44 18.45
C ARG A 182 -12.28 -17.37 19.96
N GLN A 183 -11.28 -16.95 20.72
CA GLN A 183 -11.33 -16.83 22.18
C GLN A 183 -11.81 -15.45 22.62
N CYS A 184 -11.76 -14.46 21.72
CA CYS A 184 -12.17 -13.11 21.99
C CYS A 184 -13.71 -13.02 22.12
N PRO A 185 -14.26 -12.55 23.25
CA PRO A 185 -15.70 -12.49 23.48
C PRO A 185 -16.48 -11.65 22.46
N PHE A 186 -15.79 -10.70 21.82
CA PHE A 186 -16.34 -9.83 20.78
C PHE A 186 -16.33 -10.51 19.41
N HIS A 187 -15.17 -11.06 19.02
CA HIS A 187 -14.97 -11.60 17.68
C HIS A 187 -15.54 -13.01 17.47
N SER A 188 -15.67 -13.81 18.53
CA SER A 188 -16.18 -15.18 18.45
C SER A 188 -17.66 -15.26 18.07
N LYS A 189 -18.42 -14.20 18.36
CA LYS A 189 -19.86 -14.08 18.05
C LYS A 189 -20.15 -13.30 16.76
N LYS A 190 -19.11 -12.73 16.14
CA LYS A 190 -19.27 -11.93 14.92
C LYS A 190 -19.52 -12.85 13.73
N VAL A 191 -20.46 -12.48 12.87
CA VAL A 191 -20.62 -13.10 11.55
C VAL A 191 -19.60 -12.46 10.62
N TRP A 192 -18.70 -13.25 10.04
CA TRP A 192 -17.67 -12.78 9.13
C TRP A 192 -18.14 -12.79 7.68
N PRO A 193 -17.51 -12.01 6.78
CA PRO A 193 -18.01 -11.81 5.41
C PRO A 193 -18.21 -13.10 4.60
N LEU A 194 -17.36 -14.12 4.80
CA LEU A 194 -17.49 -15.42 4.13
C LEU A 194 -18.28 -16.46 4.94
N GLY A 195 -18.58 -16.19 6.20
CA GLY A 195 -19.39 -17.03 7.08
C GLY A 195 -18.78 -17.23 8.49
N PRO A 196 -19.36 -18.11 9.32
CA PRO A 196 -18.99 -18.24 10.74
C PRO A 196 -17.66 -19.00 10.93
N PHE A 197 -17.18 -19.04 12.18
CA PHE A 197 -16.08 -19.95 12.54
C PHE A 197 -16.51 -21.41 12.44
N LYS A 198 -15.65 -22.23 11.83
CA LYS A 198 -15.71 -23.70 11.86
C LYS A 198 -15.08 -24.24 13.14
N GLU A 199 -15.54 -25.37 13.68
CA GLU A 199 -14.86 -25.99 14.82
C GLU A 199 -13.47 -26.51 14.42
N LEU A 200 -12.47 -26.29 15.27
CA LEU A 200 -11.12 -26.81 15.01
C LEU A 200 -11.06 -28.29 15.38
N PRO A 201 -10.71 -29.19 14.45
CA PRO A 201 -10.44 -30.58 14.79
C PRO A 201 -9.16 -30.69 15.61
N THR A 202 -9.02 -31.77 16.38
CA THR A 202 -7.72 -32.10 16.99
C THR A 202 -6.81 -32.72 15.92
N LEU A 203 -5.50 -32.58 16.07
CA LEU A 203 -4.54 -33.20 15.15
C LEU A 203 -4.63 -34.73 15.20
N GLU A 204 -4.84 -35.30 16.38
CA GLU A 204 -5.00 -36.76 16.56
C GLU A 204 -6.22 -37.28 15.78
N ASP A 205 -7.36 -36.58 15.86
CA ASP A 205 -8.56 -36.95 15.10
C ASP A 205 -8.34 -36.85 13.59
N LEU A 206 -7.60 -35.82 13.14
CA LEU A 206 -7.27 -35.65 11.73
C LEU A 206 -6.34 -36.76 11.23
N GLU A 207 -5.29 -37.07 11.98
CA GLU A 207 -4.34 -38.13 11.63
C GLU A 207 -5.03 -39.49 11.56
N ALA A 208 -5.84 -39.83 12.57
CA ALA A 208 -6.60 -41.08 12.58
C ALA A 208 -7.58 -41.16 11.40
N LYS A 209 -8.32 -40.07 11.12
CA LYS A 209 -9.25 -40.01 9.99
C LYS A 209 -8.52 -40.11 8.65
N PHE A 210 -7.42 -39.37 8.49
CA PHE A 210 -6.63 -39.36 7.27
C PHE A 210 -5.99 -40.71 6.99
N GLN A 211 -5.44 -41.39 7.99
CA GLN A 211 -4.91 -42.76 7.85
C GLN A 211 -6.00 -43.75 7.40
N SER A 212 -7.23 -43.61 7.90
CA SER A 212 -8.35 -44.47 7.51
C SER A 212 -8.95 -44.15 6.13
N GLN A 213 -8.72 -42.95 5.61
CA GLN A 213 -9.31 -42.42 4.37
C GLN A 213 -8.22 -41.88 3.42
N ARG A 214 -7.04 -42.51 3.44
CA ARG A 214 -5.91 -42.03 2.67
C ARG A 214 -6.27 -42.02 1.20
N ALA A 215 -6.12 -40.86 0.57
CA ALA A 215 -6.40 -40.64 -0.83
C ALA A 215 -5.29 -39.79 -1.44
N PRO A 216 -4.92 -40.04 -2.70
CA PRO A 216 -3.97 -39.19 -3.39
C PRO A 216 -4.51 -37.75 -3.53
N ILE A 217 -3.62 -36.80 -3.80
CA ILE A 217 -3.99 -35.42 -4.07
C ILE A 217 -4.98 -35.39 -5.27
N PRO A 218 -6.19 -34.84 -5.11
CA PRO A 218 -7.14 -34.74 -6.21
C PRO A 218 -6.57 -33.97 -7.42
N LYS A 219 -6.89 -34.43 -8.62
CA LYS A 219 -6.52 -33.75 -9.88
C LYS A 219 -7.41 -32.54 -10.13
N VAL A 220 -7.33 -31.53 -9.26
CA VAL A 220 -8.12 -30.30 -9.35
C VAL A 220 -7.20 -29.10 -9.14
N ILE A 221 -7.12 -28.21 -10.13
CA ILE A 221 -6.46 -26.92 -10.00
C ILE A 221 -7.46 -25.92 -9.43
N HIS A 222 -7.09 -25.28 -8.34
CA HIS A 222 -7.84 -24.25 -7.65
C HIS A 222 -7.15 -22.90 -7.83
N GLN A 223 -7.93 -21.89 -8.21
CA GLN A 223 -7.53 -20.48 -8.14
C GLN A 223 -8.65 -19.70 -7.45
N VAL A 224 -8.33 -18.60 -6.79
CA VAL A 224 -9.31 -17.69 -6.22
C VAL A 224 -9.29 -16.39 -7.00
N ILE A 225 -10.48 -15.85 -7.29
CA ILE A 225 -10.67 -14.47 -7.73
C ILE A 225 -11.05 -13.70 -6.47
N PRO A 226 -10.12 -12.94 -5.89
CA PRO A 226 -10.36 -12.23 -4.65
C PRO A 226 -11.50 -11.23 -4.77
N ALA A 227 -12.16 -10.97 -3.64
CA ALA A 227 -13.26 -10.04 -3.61
C ALA A 227 -12.83 -8.60 -3.92
N GLY A 228 -13.63 -7.90 -4.74
CA GLY A 228 -13.31 -6.57 -5.29
C GLY A 228 -13.08 -6.58 -6.80
N LEU A 229 -12.86 -7.77 -7.38
CA LEU A 229 -12.89 -7.95 -8.82
C LEU A 229 -14.37 -8.13 -9.24
N ASP A 230 -15.03 -7.04 -9.64
CA ASP A 230 -16.31 -7.16 -10.35
C ASP A 230 -16.12 -7.91 -11.69
N THR A 231 -17.18 -8.12 -12.47
CA THR A 231 -17.10 -8.81 -13.77
C THR A 231 -16.07 -8.21 -14.74
N HIS A 232 -15.64 -6.97 -14.54
CA HIS A 232 -14.65 -6.27 -15.37
C HIS A 232 -13.20 -6.46 -14.91
N HIS A 233 -12.94 -7.16 -13.81
CA HIS A 233 -11.59 -7.36 -13.28
C HIS A 233 -11.22 -8.86 -13.18
N ASP A 234 -11.87 -9.73 -13.97
CA ASP A 234 -11.51 -11.14 -14.03
C ASP A 234 -10.25 -11.34 -14.91
N PRO A 235 -9.12 -11.87 -14.38
CA PRO A 235 -7.90 -12.13 -15.16
C PRO A 235 -8.04 -13.37 -16.07
N GLN A 236 -9.07 -13.39 -16.92
CA GLN A 236 -9.46 -14.53 -17.75
C GLN A 236 -8.29 -15.11 -18.55
N ARG A 237 -7.49 -14.26 -19.20
CA ARG A 237 -6.33 -14.70 -20.00
C ARG A 237 -5.35 -15.56 -19.21
N TRP A 238 -5.06 -15.19 -17.96
CA TRP A 238 -4.14 -15.95 -17.12
C TRP A 238 -4.75 -17.26 -16.64
N ARG A 239 -6.02 -17.22 -16.23
CA ARG A 239 -6.78 -18.43 -15.87
C ARG A 239 -6.85 -19.41 -17.03
N GLN A 240 -6.98 -18.91 -18.26
CA GLN A 240 -7.05 -19.71 -19.47
C GLN A 240 -5.75 -20.47 -19.75
N THR A 241 -4.59 -19.99 -19.30
CA THR A 241 -3.33 -20.76 -19.42
C THR A 241 -3.42 -22.09 -18.68
N TRP A 242 -4.15 -22.13 -17.56
CA TRP A 242 -4.41 -23.36 -16.80
C TRP A 242 -5.61 -24.13 -17.34
N TYR A 243 -6.72 -23.44 -17.58
CA TYR A 243 -7.95 -24.09 -18.04
C TYR A 243 -7.79 -24.69 -19.45
N ASP A 244 -7.33 -23.91 -20.42
CA ASP A 244 -7.12 -24.40 -21.78
C ASP A 244 -5.74 -25.01 -21.98
N GLY A 245 -4.68 -24.42 -21.42
CA GLY A 245 -3.34 -24.97 -21.64
C GLY A 245 -3.12 -26.28 -20.89
N PHE A 246 -3.15 -26.20 -19.56
CA PHE A 246 -2.83 -27.35 -18.70
C PHE A 246 -3.92 -28.42 -18.71
N CYS A 247 -5.19 -28.08 -18.45
CA CYS A 247 -6.24 -29.09 -18.32
C CYS A 247 -6.64 -29.75 -19.66
N GLN A 248 -6.49 -29.07 -20.81
CA GLN A 248 -6.71 -29.75 -22.10
C GLN A 248 -5.60 -30.76 -22.42
N SER A 249 -4.34 -30.45 -22.07
CA SER A 249 -3.22 -31.39 -22.22
C SER A 249 -3.25 -32.51 -21.17
N HIS A 250 -3.97 -32.31 -20.06
CA HIS A 250 -4.12 -33.27 -18.97
C HIS A 250 -5.60 -33.52 -18.62
N PRO A 251 -6.37 -34.30 -19.42
CA PRO A 251 -7.83 -34.45 -19.28
C PRO A 251 -8.32 -35.00 -17.94
N GLY A 252 -7.41 -35.61 -17.15
CA GLY A 252 -7.71 -36.06 -15.80
C GLY A 252 -7.79 -34.93 -14.77
N PHE A 253 -7.27 -33.75 -15.09
CA PHE A 253 -7.34 -32.57 -14.24
C PHE A 253 -8.61 -31.77 -14.52
N LYS A 254 -9.20 -31.28 -13.45
CA LYS A 254 -10.29 -30.29 -13.48
C LYS A 254 -9.75 -28.94 -13.04
N TYR A 255 -10.39 -27.88 -13.48
CA TYR A 255 -10.07 -26.53 -13.07
C TYR A 255 -11.26 -25.92 -12.34
N ARG A 256 -11.00 -25.26 -11.21
CA ARG A 256 -12.02 -24.62 -10.38
C ARG A 256 -11.54 -23.25 -9.91
N THR A 257 -12.31 -22.23 -10.28
CA THR A 257 -12.11 -20.89 -9.74
C THR A 257 -13.09 -20.64 -8.61
N TRP A 258 -12.62 -20.02 -7.53
CA TRP A 258 -13.41 -19.61 -6.38
C TRP A 258 -13.66 -18.11 -6.42
N THR A 259 -14.93 -17.74 -6.44
CA THR A 259 -15.41 -16.37 -6.26
C THR A 259 -15.86 -16.14 -4.83
N LYS A 260 -15.98 -14.88 -4.42
CA LYS A 260 -16.52 -14.52 -3.10
C LYS A 260 -17.88 -15.16 -2.86
N GLU A 261 -18.76 -15.11 -3.85
CA GLU A 261 -20.14 -15.63 -3.79
C GLU A 261 -20.16 -17.14 -3.56
N GLN A 262 -19.22 -17.88 -4.15
CA GLN A 262 -19.09 -19.34 -3.95
C GLN A 262 -18.50 -19.71 -2.59
N LEU A 263 -17.71 -18.81 -1.98
CA LEU A 263 -17.09 -19.00 -0.67
C LEU A 263 -18.02 -18.53 0.46
N GLN A 264 -18.96 -17.64 0.17
CA GLN A 264 -19.94 -17.13 1.13
C GLN A 264 -20.87 -18.21 1.66
N GLY A 265 -21.17 -18.13 2.96
CA GLY A 265 -22.05 -19.07 3.64
C GLY A 265 -21.35 -20.35 4.12
N ARG A 266 -20.08 -20.54 3.78
CA ARG A 266 -19.23 -21.60 4.35
C ARG A 266 -18.78 -21.23 5.77
N SER A 267 -18.43 -22.23 6.57
CA SER A 267 -17.77 -22.01 7.86
C SER A 267 -16.26 -22.16 7.72
N TRP A 268 -15.48 -21.29 8.34
CA TRP A 268 -14.02 -21.28 8.18
C TRP A 268 -13.23 -21.34 9.49
N PHE A 269 -12.06 -21.97 9.49
CA PHE A 269 -11.11 -22.01 10.59
C PHE A 269 -10.59 -20.59 10.88
N CYS A 270 -10.27 -19.86 9.82
CA CYS A 270 -9.66 -18.54 9.91
C CYS A 270 -10.61 -17.41 9.46
N ALA A 271 -11.92 -17.56 9.72
CA ALA A 271 -12.98 -16.65 9.23
C ALA A 271 -12.70 -15.15 9.47
N ASN A 272 -12.01 -14.80 10.57
CA ASN A 272 -11.64 -13.43 10.91
C ASN A 272 -10.57 -12.80 10.01
N LEU A 273 -9.82 -13.61 9.26
CA LEU A 273 -8.80 -13.11 8.33
C LEU A 273 -9.40 -12.67 7.00
N TYR A 274 -10.56 -13.21 6.61
CA TYR A 274 -11.13 -13.03 5.26
C TYR A 274 -12.00 -11.77 5.16
N VAL A 275 -11.42 -10.64 5.59
CA VAL A 275 -12.03 -9.30 5.54
C VAL A 275 -11.34 -8.49 4.46
N GLU A 276 -12.13 -7.81 3.62
CA GLU A 276 -11.62 -7.01 2.51
C GLU A 276 -10.86 -5.75 2.97
N PRO A 277 -9.85 -5.32 2.19
CA PRO A 277 -9.26 -6.04 1.06
C PRO A 277 -8.45 -7.26 1.51
N TRP A 278 -8.50 -8.36 0.75
CA TRP A 278 -7.74 -9.57 1.08
C TRP A 278 -6.26 -9.36 0.76
N ASP A 279 -5.43 -9.34 1.80
CA ASP A 279 -3.98 -9.37 1.66
C ASP A 279 -3.46 -10.80 1.46
N ASP A 280 -2.15 -10.95 1.26
CA ASP A 280 -1.53 -12.25 0.99
C ASP A 280 -1.84 -13.26 2.09
N HIS A 281 -1.83 -12.82 3.35
CA HIS A 281 -2.12 -13.68 4.49
C HIS A 281 -3.56 -14.19 4.42
N ALA A 282 -4.53 -13.32 4.16
CA ALA A 282 -5.92 -13.74 3.99
C ALA A 282 -6.09 -14.72 2.82
N VAL A 283 -5.51 -14.42 1.65
CA VAL A 283 -5.66 -15.26 0.45
C VAL A 283 -4.99 -16.62 0.62
N THR A 284 -3.74 -16.67 1.09
CA THR A 284 -3.04 -17.94 1.32
C THR A 284 -3.74 -18.79 2.37
N SER A 285 -4.17 -18.21 3.50
CA SER A 285 -4.93 -18.96 4.52
C SER A 285 -6.26 -19.47 3.99
N LEU A 286 -6.96 -18.68 3.17
CA LEU A 286 -8.22 -19.10 2.55
C LEU A 286 -8.01 -20.27 1.61
N MET A 287 -6.99 -20.21 0.76
CA MET A 287 -6.71 -21.27 -0.21
C MET A 287 -6.18 -22.54 0.43
N MET A 288 -5.37 -22.45 1.48
CA MET A 288 -5.00 -23.59 2.30
C MET A 288 -6.21 -24.25 2.94
N GLU A 289 -7.18 -23.48 3.42
CA GLU A 289 -8.41 -24.05 3.98
C GLU A 289 -9.31 -24.69 2.92
N VAL A 290 -9.45 -24.06 1.75
CA VAL A 290 -10.13 -24.66 0.59
C VAL A 290 -9.49 -25.99 0.21
N LEU A 291 -8.16 -26.04 0.13
CA LEU A 291 -7.40 -27.25 -0.15
C LEU A 291 -7.57 -28.31 0.94
N PHE A 292 -7.62 -27.92 2.21
CA PHE A 292 -7.93 -28.86 3.29
C PHE A 292 -9.32 -29.50 3.13
N GLU A 293 -10.33 -28.74 2.70
CA GLU A 293 -11.71 -29.25 2.54
C GLU A 293 -11.93 -30.07 1.25
N GLU A 294 -11.32 -29.64 0.15
CA GLU A 294 -11.61 -30.14 -1.20
C GLU A 294 -10.48 -31.04 -1.74
N GLY A 295 -9.28 -30.91 -1.18
CA GLY A 295 -8.03 -31.39 -1.78
C GLY A 295 -7.69 -30.61 -3.05
N GLY A 296 -6.61 -31.01 -3.72
CA GLY A 296 -6.22 -30.49 -5.03
C GLY A 296 -4.93 -29.70 -5.02
N PHE A 297 -4.78 -28.82 -6.00
CA PHE A 297 -3.64 -27.94 -6.14
C PHE A 297 -4.10 -26.49 -6.13
N TYR A 298 -3.54 -25.66 -5.27
CA TYR A 298 -3.72 -24.21 -5.36
C TYR A 298 -2.58 -23.65 -6.21
N VAL A 299 -2.96 -22.88 -7.23
CA VAL A 299 -2.02 -22.13 -8.06
C VAL A 299 -2.35 -20.64 -7.97
N PRO A 300 -1.42 -19.79 -7.52
CA PRO A 300 -1.64 -18.35 -7.49
C PRO A 300 -2.02 -17.79 -8.86
N LEU A 301 -2.87 -16.77 -8.89
CA LEU A 301 -3.30 -16.10 -10.13
C LEU A 301 -2.11 -15.54 -10.92
N SER A 302 -1.03 -15.17 -10.23
CA SER A 302 0.20 -14.68 -10.85
C SER A 302 1.18 -15.77 -11.32
N THR A 303 0.73 -17.03 -11.36
CA THR A 303 1.54 -18.15 -11.85
C THR A 303 0.90 -18.66 -13.13
N LEU A 304 1.61 -18.57 -14.27
CA LEU A 304 1.09 -18.98 -15.58
C LEU A 304 1.63 -20.34 -15.98
N HIS A 305 0.79 -21.17 -16.60
CA HIS A 305 1.26 -22.42 -17.20
C HIS A 305 1.95 -22.14 -18.54
N GLN A 306 3.12 -22.75 -18.75
CA GLN A 306 3.86 -22.68 -20.01
C GLN A 306 3.52 -23.89 -20.89
N PRO A 307 2.94 -23.71 -22.09
CA PRO A 307 2.63 -24.84 -22.96
C PRO A 307 3.88 -25.65 -23.35
N GLY A 308 3.74 -26.97 -23.40
CA GLY A 308 4.77 -27.88 -23.91
C GLY A 308 5.81 -28.34 -22.87
N SER A 309 5.67 -27.97 -21.60
CA SER A 309 6.46 -28.55 -20.51
C SER A 309 5.78 -29.78 -19.91
N GLU A 310 6.50 -30.90 -19.81
CA GLU A 310 6.09 -32.00 -18.93
C GLU A 310 6.22 -31.53 -17.48
N ASP A 311 5.08 -31.50 -16.78
CA ASP A 311 4.95 -30.89 -15.46
C ASP A 311 4.91 -31.99 -14.38
N HIS A 312 6.06 -32.62 -14.15
CA HIS A 312 6.24 -33.76 -13.25
C HIS A 312 5.66 -33.52 -11.85
N PHE A 313 5.78 -32.29 -11.34
CA PHE A 313 5.24 -31.87 -10.05
C PHE A 313 3.76 -32.24 -9.86
N PHE A 314 2.91 -31.97 -10.85
CA PHE A 314 1.48 -32.26 -10.75
C PHE A 314 1.18 -33.75 -10.96
N LEU A 315 1.97 -34.43 -11.79
CA LEU A 315 1.72 -35.81 -12.15
C LEU A 315 2.15 -36.77 -11.04
N GLU A 316 3.37 -36.63 -10.53
CA GLU A 316 3.95 -37.51 -9.49
C GLU A 316 3.17 -37.41 -8.18
N ALA A 317 2.83 -36.18 -7.77
CA ALA A 317 2.04 -35.91 -6.57
C ALA A 317 0.62 -36.53 -6.59
N THR A 318 0.10 -36.90 -7.76
CA THR A 318 -1.23 -37.52 -7.89
C THR A 318 -1.20 -39.04 -7.98
N THR A 319 -0.01 -39.63 -8.18
CA THR A 319 0.17 -41.08 -8.28
C THR A 319 0.70 -41.71 -7.00
N GLU A 320 1.44 -40.94 -6.19
CA GLU A 320 1.97 -41.44 -4.94
C GLU A 320 0.95 -41.29 -3.81
N GLU A 321 0.43 -42.43 -3.32
CA GLU A 321 -0.48 -42.45 -2.17
C GLU A 321 0.17 -41.92 -0.88
N ASP A 322 1.51 -41.82 -0.87
CA ASP A 322 2.26 -41.39 0.30
C ASP A 322 2.31 -39.88 0.52
N ILE A 323 2.07 -39.08 -0.52
CA ILE A 323 2.14 -37.62 -0.47
C ILE A 323 0.76 -37.05 -0.12
N ASP A 324 0.62 -36.46 1.06
CA ASP A 324 -0.60 -35.75 1.48
C ASP A 324 -0.48 -34.22 1.37
N TYR A 325 0.75 -33.71 1.30
CA TYR A 325 1.08 -32.30 1.16
C TYR A 325 2.38 -32.15 0.37
N ILE A 326 2.39 -31.24 -0.60
CA ILE A 326 3.57 -30.86 -1.36
C ILE A 326 3.56 -29.36 -1.61
N GLU A 327 4.72 -28.73 -1.50
CA GLU A 327 4.92 -27.31 -1.79
C GLU A 327 5.84 -27.19 -3.01
N GLY A 328 5.39 -26.45 -4.01
CA GLY A 328 6.13 -26.14 -5.22
C GLY A 328 6.58 -24.68 -5.26
N ASN A 329 7.37 -24.36 -6.29
CA ASN A 329 7.80 -23.00 -6.57
C ASN A 329 6.60 -22.06 -6.80
N GLY A 330 6.79 -20.77 -6.54
CA GLY A 330 5.75 -19.77 -6.82
C GLY A 330 4.52 -19.83 -5.93
N GLY A 331 4.61 -20.49 -4.76
CA GLY A 331 3.48 -20.61 -3.84
C GLY A 331 2.39 -21.56 -4.35
N VAL A 332 2.78 -22.55 -5.16
CA VAL A 332 1.90 -23.65 -5.56
C VAL A 332 1.88 -24.69 -4.45
N PHE A 333 0.69 -25.15 -4.08
CA PHE A 333 0.52 -26.19 -3.05
C PHE A 333 -0.31 -27.32 -3.61
N GLY A 334 0.09 -28.57 -3.36
CA GLY A 334 -0.72 -29.77 -3.59
C GLY A 334 -1.11 -30.40 -2.26
N VAL A 335 -2.38 -30.73 -2.07
CA VAL A 335 -2.92 -31.16 -0.78
C VAL A 335 -3.97 -32.25 -0.96
N ALA A 336 -3.83 -33.34 -0.21
CA ALA A 336 -4.85 -34.36 -0.09
C ALA A 336 -5.96 -33.86 0.84
N LYS A 337 -7.20 -34.22 0.52
CA LYS A 337 -8.36 -33.78 1.30
C LYS A 337 -8.24 -34.22 2.76
N GLY A 338 -8.33 -33.25 3.68
CA GLY A 338 -8.21 -33.48 5.11
C GLY A 338 -6.77 -33.73 5.60
N SER A 339 -5.74 -33.40 4.82
CA SER A 339 -4.33 -33.56 5.20
C SER A 339 -4.02 -32.90 6.56
N PRO A 340 -3.48 -33.66 7.53
CA PRO A 340 -3.01 -33.12 8.80
C PRO A 340 -1.86 -32.12 8.61
N GLU A 341 -0.98 -32.36 7.64
CA GLU A 341 0.14 -31.44 7.31
C GLU A 341 -0.38 -30.09 6.82
N CYS A 342 -1.36 -30.08 5.91
CA CYS A 342 -2.00 -28.84 5.47
C CYS A 342 -2.64 -28.08 6.64
N PHE A 343 -3.34 -28.78 7.54
CA PHE A 343 -3.92 -28.16 8.73
C PHE A 343 -2.86 -27.57 9.67
N ARG A 344 -1.74 -28.27 9.91
CA ARG A 344 -0.61 -27.75 10.70
C ARG A 344 -0.05 -26.47 10.08
N ASN A 345 0.21 -26.46 8.78
CA ASN A 345 0.71 -25.28 8.06
C ASN A 345 -0.30 -24.12 8.07
N LEU A 346 -1.60 -24.40 7.93
CA LEU A 346 -2.65 -23.38 8.04
C LEU A 346 -2.70 -22.75 9.44
N MET A 347 -2.61 -23.56 10.50
CA MET A 347 -2.61 -23.05 11.88
C MET A 347 -1.32 -22.29 12.21
N ASP A 348 -0.16 -22.75 11.74
CA ASP A 348 1.10 -22.01 11.86
C ASP A 348 1.03 -20.64 11.16
N LEU A 349 0.47 -20.60 9.95
CA LEU A 349 0.23 -19.35 9.22
C LEU A 349 -0.70 -18.41 10.00
N TYR A 350 -1.81 -18.94 10.55
CA TYR A 350 -2.77 -18.18 11.35
C TYR A 350 -2.12 -17.58 12.62
N ASP A 351 -1.29 -18.36 13.33
CA ASP A 351 -0.67 -17.94 14.58
C ASP A 351 0.49 -16.95 14.38
N ARG A 352 1.33 -17.18 13.35
CA ARG A 352 2.47 -16.29 13.02
C ARG A 352 2.01 -14.98 12.40
N GLY A 353 0.96 -15.01 11.59
CA GLY A 353 0.41 -13.84 10.92
C GLY A 353 1.22 -13.37 9.70
N ALA A 354 2.11 -14.20 9.16
CA ALA A 354 3.00 -13.86 8.05
C ALA A 354 3.08 -14.99 7.02
N VAL A 355 2.94 -14.65 5.73
CA VAL A 355 3.10 -15.60 4.62
C VAL A 355 4.59 -15.80 4.35
N PRO A 356 5.09 -17.04 4.29
CA PRO A 356 6.46 -17.34 3.88
C PRO A 356 6.85 -16.64 2.57
N PRO A 357 8.13 -16.24 2.40
CA PRO A 357 8.60 -15.76 1.10
C PRO A 357 8.30 -16.82 0.03
N MET A 358 7.98 -16.40 -1.19
CA MET A 358 7.76 -17.36 -2.26
C MET A 358 9.06 -18.12 -2.52
N ALA A 359 8.98 -19.45 -2.55
CA ALA A 359 10.11 -20.29 -2.91
C ALA A 359 10.66 -19.87 -4.28
N THR A 360 11.99 -19.76 -4.36
CA THR A 360 12.71 -19.55 -5.62
C THR A 360 12.61 -20.81 -6.49
N PRO A 361 12.59 -20.68 -7.82
CA PRO A 361 12.53 -21.84 -8.71
C PRO A 361 13.63 -22.87 -8.45
N GLY A 362 13.28 -24.01 -7.84
CA GLY A 362 14.12 -25.21 -7.81
C GLY A 362 13.97 -26.06 -9.09
N PRO A 363 14.97 -26.89 -9.45
CA PRO A 363 14.95 -27.71 -10.66
C PRO A 363 13.81 -28.73 -10.70
N ASP A 364 13.32 -29.15 -9.54
CA ASP A 364 12.26 -30.17 -9.38
C ASP A 364 10.86 -29.57 -9.16
N GLY A 365 10.72 -28.25 -9.21
CA GLY A 365 9.41 -27.60 -9.05
C GLY A 365 8.62 -27.51 -10.36
N PRO A 366 7.35 -27.06 -10.29
CA PRO A 366 6.49 -26.96 -11.46
C PRO A 366 7.10 -26.00 -12.50
N ARG A 367 6.99 -26.35 -13.78
CA ARG A 367 7.46 -25.55 -14.91
C ARG A 367 6.43 -24.48 -15.25
N VAL A 368 6.38 -23.49 -14.37
CA VAL A 368 5.45 -22.35 -14.46
C VAL A 368 6.22 -21.06 -14.66
N VAL A 369 5.58 -20.10 -15.33
CA VAL A 369 6.06 -18.72 -15.35
C VAL A 369 5.59 -18.05 -14.06
N GLN A 370 6.48 -18.02 -13.06
CA GLN A 370 6.26 -17.31 -11.81
C GLN A 370 6.46 -15.81 -12.03
N MET A 371 5.37 -15.05 -12.04
CA MET A 371 5.43 -13.59 -12.20
C MET A 371 5.95 -12.87 -10.95
N GLY A 372 6.08 -13.55 -9.81
CA GLY A 372 6.64 -12.97 -8.59
C GLY A 372 5.70 -11.98 -7.88
N PHE A 373 4.44 -11.88 -8.28
CA PHE A 373 3.40 -11.21 -7.50
C PHE A 373 2.77 -12.20 -6.52
N ARG A 374 2.18 -11.68 -5.45
CA ARG A 374 1.38 -12.48 -4.52
C ARG A 374 -0.08 -12.18 -4.75
N ASP A 375 -0.95 -13.16 -4.52
CA ASP A 375 -2.38 -13.02 -4.85
C ASP A 375 -3.10 -11.94 -4.05
N GLY A 376 -2.59 -11.54 -2.89
CA GLY A 376 -3.13 -10.39 -2.16
C GLY A 376 -2.78 -9.03 -2.79
N LEU A 377 -1.79 -8.97 -3.70
CA LEU A 377 -1.58 -7.83 -4.59
C LEU A 377 -2.42 -7.99 -5.86
N VAL A 378 -2.41 -9.18 -6.47
CA VAL A 378 -3.18 -9.48 -7.69
C VAL A 378 -4.68 -9.23 -7.48
N SER A 379 -5.19 -9.47 -6.26
CA SER A 379 -6.55 -9.15 -5.81
C SER A 379 -6.96 -7.69 -5.99
N GLN A 380 -5.99 -6.78 -6.00
CA GLN A 380 -6.19 -5.34 -6.06
C GLN A 380 -5.87 -4.77 -7.46
N ALA A 381 -5.37 -5.60 -8.38
CA ALA A 381 -5.05 -5.19 -9.74
C ALA A 381 -6.31 -5.04 -10.60
N ARG A 382 -6.22 -4.27 -11.69
CA ARG A 382 -7.32 -4.11 -12.64
C ARG A 382 -6.99 -4.83 -13.94
N PHE A 383 -7.92 -5.66 -14.39
CA PHE A 383 -7.73 -6.53 -15.55
C PHE A 383 -8.68 -6.10 -16.66
N SER A 384 -8.26 -5.13 -17.46
CA SER A 384 -9.09 -4.62 -18.55
C SER A 384 -9.33 -5.71 -19.61
N SER A 385 -10.52 -5.71 -20.19
CA SER A 385 -10.79 -6.50 -21.40
C SER A 385 -10.08 -5.93 -22.63
N GLN A 386 -9.51 -4.72 -22.53
CA GLN A 386 -8.71 -4.14 -23.60
C GLN A 386 -7.44 -4.94 -23.82
N THR A 387 -6.99 -4.95 -25.08
CA THR A 387 -5.74 -5.54 -25.49
C THR A 387 -4.87 -4.46 -26.08
N ARG A 388 -3.57 -4.50 -25.77
CA ARG A 388 -2.54 -3.62 -26.31
C ARG A 388 -1.42 -4.51 -26.83
N TYR A 389 -0.71 -4.02 -27.84
CA TYR A 389 0.54 -4.64 -28.26
C TYR A 389 1.69 -3.93 -27.55
N LEU A 390 2.68 -4.64 -27.04
CA LEU A 390 3.81 -4.04 -26.30
C LEU A 390 5.04 -3.79 -27.18
N GLY A 391 5.22 -4.59 -28.23
CA GLY A 391 6.49 -4.64 -28.97
C GLY A 391 7.59 -5.46 -28.27
N ALA A 392 7.30 -6.06 -27.11
CA ALA A 392 8.19 -6.93 -26.34
C ALA A 392 7.39 -8.12 -25.74
N PRO A 393 8.02 -9.30 -25.52
CA PRO A 393 7.37 -10.48 -24.95
C PRO A 393 7.07 -10.41 -23.45
N GLN A 394 7.63 -9.45 -22.70
CA GLN A 394 7.43 -9.35 -21.25
C GLN A 394 7.68 -7.96 -20.68
N VAL A 395 7.12 -7.72 -19.50
CA VAL A 395 7.38 -6.55 -18.66
C VAL A 395 8.04 -6.98 -17.36
N VAL A 396 8.99 -6.20 -16.86
CA VAL A 396 9.64 -6.38 -15.56
C VAL A 396 9.28 -5.18 -14.68
N SER A 397 8.63 -5.42 -13.56
CA SER A 397 8.39 -4.43 -12.51
C SER A 397 9.59 -4.46 -11.56
N PHE A 398 10.42 -3.42 -11.59
CA PHE A 398 11.58 -3.31 -10.71
C PHE A 398 11.34 -2.25 -9.63
N SER A 399 11.63 -2.61 -8.37
CA SER A 399 11.70 -1.64 -7.30
C SER A 399 12.73 -2.06 -6.25
N SER A 400 13.57 -1.11 -5.80
CA SER A 400 14.55 -1.33 -4.74
C SER A 400 13.89 -1.61 -3.40
N VAL A 401 12.79 -0.92 -3.13
CA VAL A 401 11.88 -1.11 -1.98
C VAL A 401 10.51 -1.51 -2.52
N SER A 402 9.74 -2.34 -1.83
CA SER A 402 8.41 -2.75 -2.32
C SER A 402 7.49 -1.53 -2.52
N ASP A 403 7.30 -1.11 -3.77
CA ASP A 403 6.30 -0.13 -4.19
C ASP A 403 5.07 -0.86 -4.77
N LYS A 404 4.07 -1.07 -3.92
CA LYS A 404 2.82 -1.73 -4.31
C LYS A 404 2.11 -1.05 -5.49
N ARG A 405 2.21 0.28 -5.64
CA ARG A 405 1.52 1.00 -6.71
C ARG A 405 2.20 0.77 -8.04
N LEU A 406 3.54 0.84 -8.06
CA LEU A 406 4.34 0.48 -9.22
C LEU A 406 4.05 -0.95 -9.65
N GLU A 407 4.06 -1.89 -8.70
CA GLU A 407 3.77 -3.30 -8.95
C GLU A 407 2.35 -3.50 -9.54
N LEU A 408 1.31 -2.93 -8.92
CA LEU A 408 -0.07 -3.03 -9.41
C LEU A 408 -0.27 -2.45 -10.81
N SER A 409 0.31 -1.28 -11.06
CA SER A 409 0.18 -0.59 -12.34
C SER A 409 0.93 -1.32 -13.45
N THR A 410 2.11 -1.85 -13.14
CA THR A 410 2.90 -2.65 -14.08
C THR A 410 2.21 -3.96 -14.39
N LEU A 411 1.66 -4.62 -13.38
CA LEU A 411 0.91 -5.85 -13.53
C LEU A 411 -0.33 -5.66 -14.43
N SER A 412 -1.09 -4.58 -14.19
CA SER A 412 -2.28 -4.24 -14.99
C SER A 412 -1.90 -3.92 -16.44
N TYR A 413 -0.83 -3.13 -16.65
CA TYR A 413 -0.35 -2.80 -17.99
C TYR A 413 0.18 -4.02 -18.75
N ALA A 414 0.92 -4.92 -18.10
CA ALA A 414 1.39 -6.16 -18.70
C ALA A 414 0.22 -7.08 -19.11
N TYR A 415 -0.83 -7.14 -18.26
CA TYR A 415 -2.05 -7.86 -18.59
C TYR A 415 -2.70 -7.29 -19.85
N ASP A 416 -2.91 -5.96 -19.93
CA ASP A 416 -3.46 -5.28 -21.11
C ASP A 416 -2.63 -5.59 -22.35
N CYS A 417 -1.30 -5.59 -22.20
CA CYS A 417 -0.33 -5.92 -23.24
C CYS A 417 -0.25 -7.41 -23.63
N MET A 418 -1.00 -8.28 -22.95
CA MET A 418 -1.02 -9.73 -23.17
C MET A 418 0.36 -10.40 -22.99
N VAL A 419 1.14 -9.93 -22.02
CA VAL A 419 2.47 -10.47 -21.73
C VAL A 419 2.63 -10.76 -20.23
N PRO A 420 3.52 -11.70 -19.85
CA PRO A 420 3.87 -11.89 -18.45
C PRO A 420 4.52 -10.63 -17.87
N CYS A 421 4.25 -10.39 -16.58
CA CYS A 421 4.92 -9.38 -15.79
C CYS A 421 5.85 -10.07 -14.80
N LEU A 422 7.11 -9.67 -14.65
CA LEU A 422 8.02 -10.24 -13.66
C LEU A 422 8.29 -9.22 -12.56
N ALA A 423 7.96 -9.55 -11.32
CA ALA A 423 8.28 -8.72 -10.15
C ALA A 423 9.70 -8.99 -9.68
N VAL A 424 10.55 -7.98 -9.74
CA VAL A 424 11.95 -8.05 -9.31
C VAL A 424 12.17 -7.07 -8.16
N ARG A 425 12.33 -7.62 -6.95
CA ARG A 425 12.43 -6.84 -5.71
C ARG A 425 13.85 -6.82 -5.19
N GLY A 426 14.38 -5.62 -5.05
CA GLY A 426 15.73 -5.41 -4.55
C GLY A 426 16.83 -5.63 -5.59
N ILE A 427 17.98 -5.04 -5.30
CA ILE A 427 19.14 -4.99 -6.18
C ILE A 427 19.72 -6.38 -6.51
N PRO A 428 19.85 -7.33 -5.57
CA PRO A 428 20.36 -8.67 -5.89
C PRO A 428 19.49 -9.41 -6.91
N ALA A 429 18.16 -9.34 -6.76
CA ALA A 429 17.22 -9.97 -7.70
C ALA A 429 17.30 -9.32 -9.08
N MET A 430 17.48 -8.00 -9.15
CA MET A 430 17.66 -7.29 -10.42
C MET A 430 18.99 -7.59 -11.09
N ARG A 431 20.06 -7.74 -10.31
CA ARG A 431 21.36 -8.18 -10.85
C ARG A 431 21.28 -9.59 -11.42
N ALA A 432 20.58 -10.49 -10.72
CA ALA A 432 20.28 -11.82 -11.24
C ALA A 432 19.44 -11.73 -12.53
N ALA A 433 18.38 -10.92 -12.55
CA ALA A 433 17.51 -10.75 -13.73
C ALA A 433 18.26 -10.22 -14.97
N VAL A 434 19.17 -9.26 -14.78
CA VAL A 434 19.96 -8.64 -15.87
C VAL A 434 21.14 -9.53 -16.31
N GLY A 435 21.76 -10.26 -15.38
CA GLY A 435 22.97 -11.04 -15.64
C GLY A 435 22.73 -12.55 -15.77
N GLU A 436 22.36 -13.20 -14.66
CA GLU A 436 22.42 -14.67 -14.51
C GLU A 436 21.16 -15.39 -15.00
N MET A 437 19.99 -14.76 -14.91
CA MET A 437 18.69 -15.39 -15.20
C MET A 437 18.39 -15.52 -16.71
N GLY A 438 19.32 -15.10 -17.58
CA GLY A 438 19.23 -15.41 -19.01
C GLY A 438 17.95 -14.90 -19.65
N LEU A 439 17.56 -13.65 -19.38
CA LEU A 439 16.56 -12.99 -20.20
C LEU A 439 17.05 -13.05 -21.64
N SER A 440 16.45 -13.90 -22.45
CA SER A 440 16.90 -14.22 -23.82
C SER A 440 16.17 -13.39 -24.87
N SER A 441 15.36 -12.43 -24.42
CA SER A 441 14.46 -11.69 -25.28
C SER A 441 14.26 -10.25 -24.82
N LYS A 442 13.71 -9.45 -25.73
CA LYS A 442 13.36 -8.05 -25.51
C LYS A 442 12.48 -7.90 -24.26
N SER A 443 12.82 -7.01 -23.34
CA SER A 443 12.09 -6.84 -22.08
C SER A 443 11.90 -5.37 -21.75
N VAL A 444 10.69 -4.99 -21.32
CA VAL A 444 10.39 -3.63 -20.83
C VAL A 444 10.55 -3.60 -19.32
N PHE A 445 11.50 -2.85 -18.81
CA PHE A 445 11.73 -2.63 -17.39
C PHE A 445 11.08 -1.32 -16.96
N VAL A 446 10.16 -1.41 -16.00
CA VAL A 446 9.51 -0.25 -15.37
C VAL A 446 10.14 -0.05 -14.01
N THR A 447 10.81 1.09 -13.81
CA THR A 447 11.58 1.40 -12.59
C THR A 447 10.97 2.53 -11.78
N ASP A 448 10.08 3.34 -12.37
CA ASP A 448 9.40 4.45 -11.69
C ASP A 448 7.92 4.53 -12.13
N ARG A 449 7.04 4.82 -11.17
CA ARG A 449 5.59 4.95 -11.36
C ARG A 449 5.17 6.02 -12.36
N GLU A 450 6.02 7.01 -12.64
CA GLU A 450 5.76 8.04 -13.66
C GLU A 450 5.52 7.43 -15.04
N PHE A 451 6.02 6.23 -15.33
CA PHE A 451 5.72 5.51 -16.56
C PHE A 451 4.22 5.43 -16.87
N PHE A 452 3.38 5.26 -15.84
CA PHE A 452 1.93 5.14 -16.02
C PHE A 452 1.24 6.48 -16.26
N GLN A 453 1.92 7.59 -15.95
CA GLN A 453 1.47 8.93 -16.29
C GLN A 453 1.84 9.33 -17.74
N MET A 454 2.69 8.55 -18.42
CA MET A 454 3.11 8.78 -19.81
C MET A 454 2.21 7.98 -20.77
N GLU A 455 0.93 8.39 -20.88
CA GLU A 455 -0.06 7.65 -21.69
C GLU A 455 0.32 7.61 -23.17
N ARG A 456 0.73 8.75 -23.74
CA ARG A 456 1.13 8.84 -25.16
C ARG A 456 2.36 7.98 -25.44
N LEU A 457 3.36 8.01 -24.56
CA LEU A 457 4.53 7.15 -24.70
C LEU A 457 4.16 5.67 -24.70
N ARG A 458 3.29 5.24 -23.77
CA ARG A 458 2.85 3.83 -23.69
C ARG A 458 2.07 3.37 -24.92
N GLU A 459 1.37 4.28 -25.59
CA GLU A 459 0.62 4.01 -26.82
C GLU A 459 1.51 3.97 -28.07
N GLU A 460 2.50 4.85 -28.16
CA GLU A 460 3.38 4.94 -29.33
C GLU A 460 4.60 4.01 -29.26
N MET A 461 5.05 3.64 -28.05
CA MET A 461 6.23 2.77 -27.82
C MET A 461 6.26 1.50 -28.68
N PRO A 462 5.18 0.71 -28.80
CA PRO A 462 5.20 -0.52 -29.58
C PRO A 462 5.52 -0.27 -31.06
N GLY A 463 4.95 0.80 -31.63
CA GLY A 463 5.21 1.20 -33.01
C GLY A 463 6.67 1.61 -33.23
N PHE A 464 7.28 2.31 -32.28
CA PHE A 464 8.70 2.63 -32.33
C PHE A 464 9.58 1.38 -32.19
N LEU A 465 9.25 0.46 -31.28
CA LEU A 465 10.01 -0.78 -31.07
C LEU A 465 9.98 -1.72 -32.28
N ASP A 466 8.91 -1.70 -33.07
CA ASP A 466 8.80 -2.46 -34.32
C ASP A 466 9.59 -1.82 -35.47
N GLN A 467 9.63 -0.48 -35.52
CA GLN A 467 10.42 0.26 -36.52
C GLN A 467 11.93 0.09 -36.30
N LEU A 468 12.35 -0.12 -35.06
CA LEU A 468 13.73 -0.44 -34.71
C LEU A 468 14.01 -1.90 -35.06
N GLY A 469 14.74 -2.16 -36.15
CA GLY A 469 15.16 -3.49 -36.54
C GLY A 469 15.85 -4.26 -35.39
N PRO A 470 15.80 -5.60 -35.37
CA PRO A 470 16.23 -6.40 -34.21
C PRO A 470 17.71 -6.23 -33.84
N HIS A 471 18.54 -5.74 -34.76
CA HIS A 471 19.99 -5.56 -34.57
C HIS A 471 20.44 -4.08 -34.61
N ASP A 472 19.50 -3.14 -34.60
CA ASP A 472 19.79 -1.71 -34.77
C ASP A 472 19.90 -0.94 -33.45
N TRP A 473 19.68 -1.61 -32.32
CA TRP A 473 19.68 -1.00 -31.00
C TRP A 473 20.00 -2.03 -29.91
N ASP A 474 20.62 -1.55 -28.83
CA ASP A 474 20.93 -2.35 -27.64
C ASP A 474 19.89 -2.12 -26.54
N ALA A 475 19.55 -0.84 -26.27
CA ALA A 475 18.48 -0.47 -25.34
C ALA A 475 17.78 0.84 -25.74
N VAL A 476 16.51 0.97 -25.33
CA VAL A 476 15.72 2.21 -25.42
C VAL A 476 15.45 2.70 -24.00
N ILE A 477 15.94 3.88 -23.64
CA ILE A 477 15.62 4.50 -22.36
C ILE A 477 14.25 5.18 -22.48
N LEU A 478 13.38 4.98 -21.50
CA LEU A 478 12.02 5.52 -21.45
C LEU A 478 11.97 6.69 -20.47
N GLY A 479 11.48 7.84 -20.89
CA GLY A 479 11.43 8.99 -20.01
C GLY A 479 10.52 10.13 -20.43
N LEU A 480 10.43 11.09 -19.53
CA LEU A 480 9.77 12.37 -19.68
C LEU A 480 10.82 13.44 -19.94
N GLU A 481 10.57 14.35 -20.88
CA GLU A 481 11.32 15.61 -21.00
C GLU A 481 10.37 16.80 -20.83
N TRP A 482 10.86 17.86 -20.19
CA TRP A 482 10.14 19.13 -20.02
C TRP A 482 11.01 20.31 -20.46
N ASP A 483 10.43 21.51 -20.53
CA ASP A 483 11.06 22.71 -21.08
C ASP A 483 11.59 22.53 -22.52
N THR A 484 10.91 21.68 -23.31
CA THR A 484 11.36 21.32 -24.66
C THR A 484 10.85 22.27 -25.74
N GLY A 485 9.80 23.03 -25.44
CA GLY A 485 9.06 23.84 -26.41
C GLY A 485 8.14 23.04 -27.35
N THR A 486 8.05 21.71 -27.21
CA THR A 486 7.16 20.85 -28.02
C THR A 486 6.35 19.89 -27.16
N GLU A 487 5.21 19.42 -27.69
CA GLU A 487 4.35 18.42 -27.04
C GLU A 487 4.19 17.17 -27.92
N GLU A 488 5.17 16.28 -27.85
CA GLU A 488 5.27 15.13 -28.76
C GLU A 488 5.89 13.91 -28.08
N VAL A 489 5.63 12.72 -28.61
CA VAL A 489 6.42 11.53 -28.29
C VAL A 489 7.45 11.36 -29.39
N VAL A 490 8.73 11.30 -29.03
CA VAL A 490 9.82 11.17 -30.00
C VAL A 490 10.82 10.13 -29.57
N ILE A 491 11.40 9.44 -30.56
CA ILE A 491 12.55 8.57 -30.37
C ILE A 491 13.76 9.14 -31.09
N PHE A 492 14.91 9.21 -30.40
CA PHE A 492 16.15 9.69 -31.00
C PHE A 492 17.37 8.92 -30.50
N GLN A 493 18.48 8.98 -31.23
CA GLN A 493 19.74 8.37 -30.83
C GLN A 493 20.42 9.18 -29.72
N LEU A 494 20.90 8.51 -28.69
CA LEU A 494 21.78 9.15 -27.72
C LEU A 494 23.20 9.21 -28.27
N VAL A 495 23.81 10.40 -28.18
CA VAL A 495 25.22 10.60 -28.48
C VAL A 495 26.06 10.34 -27.22
N PRO A 496 27.34 9.95 -27.35
CA PRO A 496 28.22 9.75 -26.19
C PRO A 496 28.25 10.98 -25.26
N GLY A 497 27.95 10.78 -23.97
CA GLY A 497 27.86 11.86 -22.98
C GLY A 497 26.58 12.71 -23.07
N GLY A 498 25.67 12.40 -24.00
CA GLY A 498 24.39 13.07 -24.15
C GLY A 498 23.35 12.52 -23.18
N ARG A 499 23.02 13.29 -22.13
CA ARG A 499 21.82 13.09 -21.31
C ARG A 499 20.90 14.30 -21.51
N PRO A 500 19.60 14.11 -21.78
CA PRO A 500 18.66 15.23 -21.81
C PRO A 500 18.71 16.00 -20.48
N ARG A 501 18.73 17.34 -20.53
CA ARG A 501 18.99 18.17 -19.34
C ARG A 501 17.81 18.17 -18.35
N CYS A 502 16.60 18.21 -18.89
CA CYS A 502 15.35 18.34 -18.15
C CYS A 502 14.54 17.06 -18.37
N CYS A 503 14.99 15.96 -17.76
CA CYS A 503 14.32 14.68 -17.94
C CYS A 503 14.20 13.86 -16.67
N LYS A 504 13.20 12.97 -16.68
CA LYS A 504 12.98 11.95 -15.67
C LYS A 504 12.88 10.59 -16.34
N ILE A 505 13.65 9.62 -15.85
CA ILE A 505 13.66 8.26 -16.38
C ILE A 505 12.58 7.45 -15.67
N ALA A 506 11.76 6.77 -16.45
CA ALA A 506 10.66 5.94 -15.98
C ALA A 506 10.95 4.44 -16.10
N GLY A 507 11.88 4.08 -16.99
CA GLY A 507 12.25 2.72 -17.27
C GLY A 507 13.15 2.61 -18.48
N PHE A 508 13.30 1.39 -19.00
CA PHE A 508 14.04 1.12 -20.23
C PHE A 508 13.54 -0.15 -20.90
N VAL A 509 13.81 -0.30 -22.19
CA VAL A 509 13.64 -1.55 -22.94
C VAL A 509 15.02 -2.09 -23.26
N ALA A 510 15.31 -3.34 -22.89
CA ALA A 510 16.56 -4.01 -23.22
C ALA A 510 16.33 -5.07 -24.29
N ASN A 511 17.18 -5.13 -25.32
CA ASN A 511 17.03 -6.03 -26.46
C ASN A 511 17.86 -7.32 -26.29
N PHE A 512 17.71 -8.03 -25.17
CA PHE A 512 18.51 -9.23 -24.92
C PHE A 512 18.32 -10.31 -25.99
N GLY A 513 19.37 -11.09 -26.24
CA GLY A 513 19.43 -12.12 -27.29
C GLY A 513 19.57 -11.61 -28.73
N CYS A 514 19.26 -10.33 -29.00
CA CYS A 514 19.40 -9.72 -30.34
C CYS A 514 20.31 -8.48 -30.36
N ALA A 515 20.64 -7.93 -29.17
CA ALA A 515 21.50 -6.77 -28.99
C ALA A 515 22.90 -7.01 -29.61
N PRO A 516 23.37 -6.15 -30.51
CA PRO A 516 24.72 -6.24 -31.07
C PRO A 516 25.84 -6.27 -30.02
N ASN A 517 25.62 -5.59 -28.88
CA ASN A 517 26.61 -5.41 -27.82
C ASN A 517 26.10 -5.92 -26.46
N GLU A 518 25.46 -7.10 -26.45
CA GLU A 518 24.79 -7.65 -25.26
C GLU A 518 25.66 -7.67 -23.99
N ALA A 519 26.92 -8.12 -24.09
CA ALA A 519 27.83 -8.14 -22.93
C ALA A 519 28.12 -6.73 -22.37
N ALA A 520 28.25 -5.73 -23.25
CA ALA A 520 28.44 -4.34 -22.83
C ALA A 520 27.16 -3.76 -22.21
N LEU A 521 25.99 -4.14 -22.73
CA LEU A 521 24.68 -3.76 -22.18
C LEU A 521 24.50 -4.33 -20.77
N GLN A 522 24.77 -5.62 -20.58
CA GLN A 522 24.71 -6.27 -19.26
C GLN A 522 25.68 -5.60 -18.27
N ALA A 523 26.91 -5.29 -18.69
CA ALA A 523 27.87 -4.59 -17.84
C ALA A 523 27.41 -3.17 -17.48
N ALA A 524 26.81 -2.42 -18.41
CA ALA A 524 26.27 -1.09 -18.15
C ALA A 524 25.07 -1.13 -17.20
N LEU A 525 24.12 -2.05 -17.42
CA LEU A 525 22.98 -2.26 -16.55
C LEU A 525 23.39 -2.71 -15.14
N ALA A 526 24.39 -3.58 -15.02
CA ALA A 526 24.92 -3.98 -13.71
C ALA A 526 25.49 -2.79 -12.92
N ARG A 527 26.10 -1.81 -13.60
CA ARG A 527 26.56 -0.56 -12.96
C ARG A 527 25.42 0.39 -12.59
N CYS A 528 24.28 0.32 -13.28
CA CYS A 528 23.09 1.10 -12.91
C CYS A 528 22.47 0.65 -11.59
N LEU A 529 22.78 -0.56 -11.13
CA LEU A 529 22.28 -1.12 -9.88
C LEU A 529 23.20 -0.73 -8.72
N THR A 530 22.90 0.39 -8.07
CA THR A 530 23.60 0.87 -6.86
C THR A 530 23.20 0.05 -5.63
N GLU A 531 23.76 0.34 -4.44
CA GLU A 531 23.35 -0.35 -3.21
C GLU A 531 21.90 -0.02 -2.81
N GLU A 532 21.41 1.18 -3.16
CA GLU A 532 20.12 1.70 -2.71
C GLU A 532 19.05 1.73 -3.82
N ASP A 533 19.43 2.00 -5.07
CA ASP A 533 18.47 2.21 -6.16
C ASP A 533 19.05 1.97 -7.58
N PHE A 534 18.21 2.15 -8.60
CA PHE A 534 18.60 2.17 -10.02
C PHE A 534 18.99 3.59 -10.46
N ASP A 535 20.28 3.79 -10.74
CA ASP A 535 20.80 5.01 -11.37
C ASP A 535 21.02 4.77 -12.87
N PRO A 536 20.31 5.44 -13.78
CA PRO A 536 20.48 5.26 -15.22
C PRO A 536 21.77 5.89 -15.78
N THR A 537 22.54 6.64 -14.99
CA THR A 537 23.74 7.36 -15.46
C THR A 537 24.75 6.47 -16.19
N PRO A 538 25.08 5.25 -15.70
CA PRO A 538 26.02 4.36 -16.38
C PRO A 538 25.56 3.88 -17.77
N LEU A 539 24.24 3.87 -18.06
CA LEU A 539 23.74 3.64 -19.42
C LEU A 539 24.10 4.82 -20.32
N PHE A 540 23.85 6.06 -19.90
CA PHE A 540 24.19 7.25 -20.70
C PHE A 540 25.70 7.36 -20.98
N GLU A 541 26.54 7.02 -20.01
CA GLU A 541 28.00 6.96 -20.18
C GLU A 541 28.42 5.90 -21.21
N ALA A 542 27.65 4.81 -21.31
CA ALA A 542 27.88 3.74 -22.27
C ALA A 542 27.36 4.04 -23.69
N ALA A 543 26.79 5.21 -23.97
CA ALA A 543 26.27 5.57 -25.31
C ALA A 543 27.34 5.57 -26.43
N GLY A 544 28.63 5.59 -26.09
CA GLY A 544 29.72 5.38 -27.06
C GLY A 544 30.02 3.93 -27.40
N GLN A 545 29.54 2.98 -26.59
CA GLN A 545 29.73 1.54 -26.76
C GLN A 545 28.43 0.84 -27.16
N LEU A 546 27.29 1.46 -26.88
CA LEU A 546 25.95 0.92 -27.08
C LEU A 546 25.16 1.78 -28.07
N LYS A 547 24.36 1.14 -28.90
CA LYS A 547 23.33 1.77 -29.75
C LYS A 547 22.11 2.12 -28.90
N LEU A 548 22.23 3.18 -28.10
CA LEU A 548 21.16 3.64 -27.22
C LEU A 548 20.21 4.59 -27.94
N ARG A 549 18.91 4.38 -27.71
CA ARG A 549 17.85 5.32 -28.09
C ARG A 549 17.20 5.88 -26.83
N PHE A 550 16.62 7.06 -26.94
CA PHE A 550 15.79 7.66 -25.92
C PHE A 550 14.39 7.87 -26.50
N LEU A 551 13.40 7.22 -25.92
CA LEU A 551 11.99 7.43 -26.22
C LEU A 551 11.42 8.38 -25.16
N ALA A 552 11.18 9.62 -25.58
CA ALA A 552 10.74 10.72 -24.72
C ALA A 552 9.28 11.06 -24.97
N GLU A 553 8.51 11.25 -23.90
CA GLU A 553 7.34 12.11 -23.95
C GLU A 553 7.76 13.54 -23.59
N LYS A 554 7.65 14.46 -24.55
CA LYS A 554 8.08 15.85 -24.42
C LYS A 554 6.93 16.75 -24.02
N TYR A 555 7.23 17.66 -23.12
CA TYR A 555 6.34 18.72 -22.66
C TYR A 555 6.97 20.08 -22.91
N ALA A 556 6.14 21.04 -23.35
CA ALA A 556 6.61 22.38 -23.67
C ALA A 556 6.97 23.18 -22.42
N GLY A 557 6.16 23.00 -21.37
CA GLY A 557 6.27 23.68 -20.07
C GLY A 557 7.18 23.00 -19.07
N SER A 558 7.16 23.48 -17.81
CA SER A 558 7.95 22.92 -16.72
C SER A 558 7.46 21.55 -16.26
N MET A 559 8.24 20.87 -15.42
CA MET A 559 7.84 19.58 -14.84
C MET A 559 6.57 19.70 -13.98
N GLU A 560 6.44 20.78 -13.21
CA GLU A 560 5.25 21.07 -12.39
C GLU A 560 4.03 21.32 -13.27
N GLU A 561 4.20 22.10 -14.34
CA GLU A 561 3.15 22.37 -15.33
C GLU A 561 2.68 21.08 -16.00
N ALA A 562 3.61 20.25 -16.48
CA ALA A 562 3.29 18.95 -17.07
C ALA A 562 2.52 18.05 -16.11
N ARG A 563 2.94 17.99 -14.84
CA ARG A 563 2.23 17.22 -13.81
C ARG A 563 0.82 17.75 -13.57
N LEU A 564 0.64 19.07 -13.48
CA LEU A 564 -0.67 19.69 -13.28
C LEU A 564 -1.64 19.31 -14.41
N PHE A 565 -1.21 19.46 -15.66
CA PHE A 565 -2.02 19.10 -16.83
C PHE A 565 -2.37 17.62 -16.88
N ARG A 566 -1.43 16.72 -16.59
CA ARG A 566 -1.69 15.26 -16.53
C ARG A 566 -2.66 14.87 -15.42
N SER A 567 -2.73 15.66 -14.35
CA SER A 567 -3.67 15.41 -13.26
C SER A 567 -5.09 15.90 -13.56
N MET A 568 -5.31 16.80 -14.53
CA MET A 568 -6.65 17.31 -14.85
C MET A 568 -7.64 16.21 -15.29
N PRO A 569 -7.28 15.26 -16.19
CA PRO A 569 -8.15 14.13 -16.54
C PRO A 569 -8.51 13.25 -15.35
N LEU A 570 -7.62 13.10 -14.36
CA LEU A 570 -7.90 12.33 -13.13
C LEU A 570 -8.98 13.02 -12.31
N VAL A 571 -8.87 14.33 -12.11
CA VAL A 571 -9.89 15.13 -11.41
C VAL A 571 -11.23 15.06 -12.15
N HIS A 572 -11.23 15.21 -13.48
CA HIS A 572 -12.45 15.12 -14.29
C HIS A 572 -13.12 13.76 -14.16
N ARG A 573 -12.35 12.66 -14.28
CA ARG A 573 -12.87 11.29 -14.08
C ARG A 573 -13.41 11.07 -12.67
N ALA A 574 -12.76 11.62 -11.64
CA ALA A 574 -13.24 11.54 -10.26
C ALA A 574 -14.63 12.16 -10.12
N PHE A 575 -14.84 13.40 -10.61
CA PHE A 575 -16.17 14.02 -10.59
C PHE A 575 -17.19 13.28 -11.44
N LYS A 576 -16.81 12.85 -12.64
CA LYS A 576 -17.73 12.17 -13.58
C LYS A 576 -18.19 10.82 -13.05
N ASN A 577 -17.26 9.96 -12.62
CA ASN A 577 -17.56 8.59 -12.26
C ASN A 577 -18.15 8.46 -10.85
N ILE A 578 -17.69 9.28 -9.89
CA ILE A 578 -18.18 9.23 -8.49
C ILE A 578 -19.45 10.07 -8.35
N CYS A 579 -19.45 11.26 -8.96
CA CYS A 579 -20.51 12.23 -8.75
C CYS A 579 -21.53 12.34 -9.88
N GLY A 580 -21.21 11.90 -11.09
CA GLY A 580 -22.00 12.22 -12.28
C GLY A 580 -21.92 13.70 -12.61
N HIS A 581 -20.83 14.38 -12.22
CA HIS A 581 -20.66 15.83 -12.33
C HIS A 581 -19.53 16.16 -13.32
N GLU A 582 -19.71 17.20 -14.14
CA GLU A 582 -18.68 17.70 -15.06
C GLU A 582 -18.20 19.08 -14.58
N PRO A 583 -17.01 19.17 -13.94
CA PRO A 583 -16.49 20.44 -13.44
C PRO A 583 -16.08 21.36 -14.61
N PRO A 584 -16.33 22.68 -14.53
CA PRO A 584 -15.85 23.65 -15.51
C PRO A 584 -14.32 23.77 -15.46
N MET A 585 -13.66 23.02 -16.34
CA MET A 585 -12.19 22.99 -16.47
C MET A 585 -11.68 23.67 -17.74
N HIS A 586 -12.57 24.23 -18.57
CA HIS A 586 -12.16 24.95 -19.77
C HIS A 586 -11.64 26.35 -19.41
N PHE A 587 -10.55 26.76 -20.05
CA PHE A 587 -9.86 28.02 -19.80
C PHE A 587 -9.23 28.55 -21.11
N ASP A 588 -9.12 29.87 -21.23
CA ASP A 588 -8.48 30.57 -22.36
C ASP A 588 -6.99 30.82 -22.08
N ASN A 589 -6.64 31.00 -20.80
CA ASN A 589 -5.28 31.21 -20.31
C ASN A 589 -5.12 30.66 -18.89
N HIS A 590 -3.89 30.40 -18.48
CA HIS A 590 -3.56 29.96 -17.13
C HIS A 590 -2.36 30.70 -16.54
N GLU A 591 -2.30 30.74 -15.21
CA GLU A 591 -1.16 31.23 -14.43
C GLU A 591 -0.58 30.09 -13.59
N LEU A 592 0.74 30.08 -13.45
CA LEU A 592 1.47 29.10 -12.64
C LEU A 592 2.23 29.77 -11.51
N HIS A 593 2.07 29.22 -10.31
CA HIS A 593 2.76 29.65 -9.10
C HIS A 593 3.34 28.43 -8.39
N GLY A 594 4.44 27.91 -8.92
CA GLY A 594 5.06 26.66 -8.44
C GLY A 594 4.14 25.47 -8.71
N ASN A 595 3.58 24.87 -7.67
CA ASN A 595 2.67 23.73 -7.76
C ASN A 595 1.18 24.10 -7.85
N LEU A 596 0.86 25.41 -7.91
CA LEU A 596 -0.50 25.93 -8.10
C LEU A 596 -0.71 26.38 -9.55
N MET A 597 -1.75 25.87 -10.18
CA MET A 597 -2.27 26.36 -11.45
C MET A 597 -3.60 27.09 -11.23
N LYS A 598 -3.76 28.22 -11.91
CA LYS A 598 -5.03 28.94 -12.01
C LYS A 598 -5.47 29.00 -13.46
N GLY A 599 -6.63 28.44 -13.78
CA GLY A 599 -7.22 28.55 -15.11
C GLY A 599 -8.23 29.69 -15.15
N PHE A 600 -8.20 30.51 -16.20
CA PHE A 600 -9.08 31.65 -16.39
C PHE A 600 -9.85 31.54 -17.70
N GLN A 601 -11.09 32.03 -17.73
CA GLN A 601 -11.90 32.11 -18.95
C GLN A 601 -12.62 33.45 -18.97
N ASN A 602 -12.54 34.17 -20.09
CA ASN A 602 -13.02 35.55 -20.21
C ASN A 602 -12.52 36.47 -19.07
N GLY A 603 -11.29 36.26 -18.61
CA GLY A 603 -10.67 37.01 -17.52
C GLY A 603 -11.14 36.65 -16.10
N ASN A 604 -12.10 35.73 -15.94
CA ASN A 604 -12.54 35.25 -14.63
C ASN A 604 -11.83 33.95 -14.24
N LEU A 605 -11.54 33.79 -12.95
CA LEU A 605 -10.95 32.56 -12.40
C LEU A 605 -11.96 31.41 -12.51
N ARG A 606 -11.59 30.35 -13.24
CA ARG A 606 -12.42 29.15 -13.44
C ARG A 606 -12.09 28.02 -12.52
N PHE A 607 -10.80 27.78 -12.31
CA PHE A 607 -10.36 26.76 -11.37
C PHE A 607 -8.99 27.08 -10.80
N GLU A 608 -8.73 26.48 -9.64
CA GLU A 608 -7.43 26.42 -9.01
C GLU A 608 -7.12 24.95 -8.75
N MET A 609 -5.87 24.57 -9.04
CA MET A 609 -5.39 23.21 -8.86
C MET A 609 -4.00 23.23 -8.22
N ILE A 610 -3.81 22.46 -7.15
CA ILE A 610 -2.56 22.36 -6.40
C ILE A 610 -2.11 20.91 -6.42
N LEU A 611 -0.84 20.68 -6.77
CA LEU A 611 -0.18 19.39 -6.57
C LEU A 611 0.65 19.39 -5.28
N GLU A 612 0.23 18.61 -4.32
CA GLU A 612 0.97 18.39 -3.08
C GLU A 612 2.27 17.59 -3.36
N PRO A 613 3.35 17.78 -2.58
CA PRO A 613 4.62 17.07 -2.77
C PRO A 613 4.53 15.54 -2.76
N ASN A 614 3.50 14.98 -2.11
CA ASN A 614 3.21 13.55 -2.06
C ASN A 614 2.45 13.02 -3.29
N GLY A 615 2.15 13.87 -4.28
CA GLY A 615 1.32 13.55 -5.45
C GLY A 615 -0.18 13.82 -5.25
N GLY A 616 -0.57 14.31 -4.06
CA GLY A 616 -1.94 14.73 -3.79
C GLY A 616 -2.39 15.86 -4.70
N ILE A 617 -3.68 15.88 -5.01
CA ILE A 617 -4.32 16.88 -5.85
C ILE A 617 -5.38 17.57 -5.01
N MET A 618 -5.30 18.89 -4.91
CA MET A 618 -6.42 19.73 -4.48
C MET A 618 -6.93 20.50 -5.68
N PHE A 619 -8.23 20.47 -5.91
CA PHE A 619 -8.87 21.16 -7.01
C PHE A 619 -10.13 21.87 -6.53
N ARG A 620 -10.36 23.08 -7.05
CA ARG A 620 -11.57 23.87 -6.83
C ARG A 620 -11.92 24.55 -8.14
N CYS A 621 -13.21 24.61 -8.47
CA CYS A 621 -13.69 25.39 -9.62
C CYS A 621 -14.94 26.21 -9.30
N TRP A 622 -15.22 27.19 -10.16
CA TRP A 622 -16.30 28.16 -10.01
C TRP A 622 -17.19 28.23 -11.25
N ASN A 623 -18.46 28.59 -11.04
CA ASN A 623 -19.44 28.88 -12.09
C ASN A 623 -19.22 30.27 -12.69
N ASP A 624 -20.00 30.61 -13.73
CA ASP A 624 -19.99 31.93 -14.40
C ASP A 624 -20.31 33.11 -13.46
N ASP A 625 -21.05 32.84 -12.39
CA ASP A 625 -21.44 33.81 -11.36
C ASP A 625 -20.41 33.90 -10.21
N ASN A 626 -19.24 33.28 -10.35
CA ASN A 626 -18.18 33.14 -9.33
C ASN A 626 -18.61 32.35 -8.08
N SER A 627 -19.76 31.67 -8.09
CA SER A 627 -20.10 30.71 -7.04
C SER A 627 -19.23 29.46 -7.15
N THR A 628 -18.83 28.87 -6.02
CA THR A 628 -18.11 27.59 -6.02
C THR A 628 -18.97 26.53 -6.71
N ASN A 629 -18.40 25.84 -7.69
CA ASN A 629 -19.06 24.76 -8.42
C ASN A 629 -18.74 23.41 -7.76
N SER A 630 -17.46 23.10 -7.59
CA SER A 630 -17.03 21.86 -6.98
C SER A 630 -15.61 21.93 -6.42
N GLU A 631 -15.31 21.03 -5.50
CA GLU A 631 -14.01 20.91 -4.85
C GLU A 631 -13.65 19.44 -4.61
N VAL A 632 -12.37 19.10 -4.73
CA VAL A 632 -11.88 17.77 -4.39
C VAL A 632 -10.49 17.84 -3.78
N LYS A 633 -10.25 17.00 -2.78
CA LYS A 633 -8.93 16.58 -2.38
C LYS A 633 -8.80 15.08 -2.60
N MET A 634 -7.78 14.70 -3.35
CA MET A 634 -7.51 13.31 -3.67
C MET A 634 -6.02 13.03 -3.62
N SER A 635 -5.66 11.81 -3.25
CA SER A 635 -4.33 11.24 -3.46
C SER A 635 -4.33 10.39 -4.74
N ASP A 636 -3.20 9.80 -5.10
CA ASP A 636 -3.11 8.87 -6.25
C ASP A 636 -4.14 7.73 -6.22
N SER A 637 -4.63 7.33 -5.03
CA SER A 637 -5.47 6.13 -4.87
C SER A 637 -6.83 6.38 -4.24
N VAL A 638 -7.01 7.49 -3.51
CA VAL A 638 -8.25 7.77 -2.78
C VAL A 638 -8.66 9.23 -2.94
N VAL A 639 -9.93 9.45 -3.23
CA VAL A 639 -10.63 10.72 -3.04
C VAL A 639 -10.91 10.90 -1.55
N GLU A 640 -10.06 11.68 -0.87
CA GLU A 640 -10.20 11.97 0.58
C GLU A 640 -11.54 12.63 0.86
N TRP A 641 -11.87 13.65 0.07
CA TRP A 641 -13.18 14.26 0.04
C TRP A 641 -13.46 14.92 -1.31
N LEU A 642 -14.73 14.92 -1.71
CA LEU A 642 -15.22 15.58 -2.92
C LEU A 642 -16.58 16.21 -2.63
N LYS A 643 -16.75 17.48 -3.03
CA LYS A 643 -17.97 18.26 -2.84
C LYS A 643 -18.45 18.84 -4.17
N VAL A 644 -19.75 18.73 -4.42
CA VAL A 644 -20.45 19.43 -5.51
C VAL A 644 -21.42 20.42 -4.90
N TYR A 645 -21.46 21.63 -5.45
CA TYR A 645 -22.27 22.73 -4.94
C TYR A 645 -23.37 23.10 -5.94
N PHE A 646 -24.54 23.46 -5.41
CA PHE A 646 -25.64 24.06 -6.16
C PHE A 646 -26.22 25.20 -5.32
N ASN A 647 -26.32 26.42 -5.87
CA ASN A 647 -26.76 27.62 -5.14
C ASN A 647 -26.03 27.82 -3.79
N HIS A 648 -24.69 27.71 -3.80
CA HIS A 648 -23.82 27.84 -2.62
C HIS A 648 -24.04 26.78 -1.51
N GLN A 649 -24.81 25.73 -1.77
CA GLN A 649 -25.02 24.62 -0.84
C GLN A 649 -24.38 23.34 -1.37
N VAL A 650 -23.77 22.55 -0.49
CA VAL A 650 -23.25 21.23 -0.84
C VAL A 650 -24.42 20.30 -1.15
N CYS A 651 -24.57 19.90 -2.41
CA CYS A 651 -25.60 18.96 -2.84
C CYS A 651 -25.13 17.51 -2.82
N LYS A 652 -23.82 17.28 -2.91
CA LYS A 652 -23.20 15.95 -2.83
C LYS A 652 -21.84 16.05 -2.12
N GLU A 653 -21.63 15.22 -1.12
CA GLU A 653 -20.34 15.06 -0.43
C GLU A 653 -19.96 13.59 -0.41
N ILE A 654 -18.74 13.30 -0.82
CA ILE A 654 -18.15 11.97 -0.86
C ILE A 654 -16.85 11.99 -0.06
N ARG A 655 -16.54 10.91 0.65
CA ARG A 655 -15.30 10.77 1.43
C ARG A 655 -14.74 9.36 1.33
N ASN A 656 -13.42 9.27 1.23
CA ASN A 656 -12.65 8.01 1.22
C ASN A 656 -13.06 7.02 0.13
N GLU A 657 -13.40 7.51 -1.07
CA GLU A 657 -13.69 6.65 -2.22
C GLU A 657 -12.42 6.38 -3.04
N PRO A 658 -12.24 5.19 -3.63
CA PRO A 658 -11.15 4.92 -4.55
C PRO A 658 -11.17 5.88 -5.75
N VAL A 659 -9.99 6.27 -6.24
CA VAL A 659 -9.88 7.01 -7.50
C VAL A 659 -10.28 6.09 -8.66
N PRO A 660 -11.21 6.52 -9.53
CA PRO A 660 -11.73 5.69 -10.62
C PRO A 660 -10.72 5.45 -11.74
#